data_AF-A0A0N0PED8-F1
#
_entry.id   AF-A0A0N0PED8-F1
#
_cell.length_a   1.000
_cell.length_b   1.000
_cell.length_c   1.000
_cell.angle_alpha   90.00
_cell.angle_beta   90.00
_cell.angle_gamma   90.00
#
_symmetry.space_group_name_H-M   'P 1'
#
loop_
_entity.id
_entity.type
_entity.pdbx_description
1 polymer ?
#
loop_
_entity_poly.entity_id
_entity_poly.type
_entity_poly.pdbx_seq_one_letter_code
_entity_poly.pdbx_strand_id
1 'polypeptide(L)'
;MTSWLCSSSGFSAIPCLFVITYLSKHYGRKIIFIIGNIDLFISLFIFYFSTTPIQILISHITIGFGYAACFSNNILIVAEYVSPKYRGVFLAVKSTSVVSGVWAANAIGTFLHWTYIPIFGLMLSFFAFTSIFWPESPYWLANKGRFDEAKTSYIWLNGDSDSVLKEIDNLIVSEKRNVNCKLNLNTIGKEEFYKPILISFLLMIQYHFSGKFIFSIYALDIIKKITNSESTAYTGDITSAHDTINYILVTTTCCFTGGDLNPTCMPIEVPSNDIHLRESGIRCLNLTRALTYQRLGCAPNSLPPERINTSPPLLDISNMYGVNRIGVEQSRLGSDGLLRFEVDKGKEWPPSGAPICLANELPQETYCFNGGNPGLNAPLGIQLVGLWHFRSHNQIARILAQMNPCWGDERLFLTARDINLAFYQHIIYYELMPEVLGYELLLKNKVIFDTYGHVDDYDDSLEPRVSIEYVIATRWFHTLQEGRLQLFDSQGKFLNELDMVDYTLRTGALRVNNTVEGVTQGAFRQPCADSDLFVDPEVGERILGPLQRASDVSSSDIMKGRDVGLPSYNRYRQLCGLPVANTFDDLYQWTPKDQVDVISRSYQSIEDVDLLAGIMVEQPLPGAIVGPTLACIMIDQLIRWRRSDRFWYENSIHPGAFTQEQLYEIRKMTVARLICDHGDSVDSIQPYAFILPNYRLFDNQGKLLNELRMMDHTLRTGALRNNDTMEGVTQGSFRQPCADNDYLVDPEVGERILGPLQRATDVTASDIMKGRDVGLPSYNRYRQHCGLPVARSFDDLYRWMPKDQVDVISRSYEFVDDVDLMVGILAERAMPGAIMGPTLACIMIDQLLRWRRSDRFWYENSIHPGSFTPDQLYEIRKMTMARMICEHGDSVDSVQPYAFLLSNYG
;
A
#
# COMPACT_ATOMS: atom_id res chain seq x y z
N MET A 1 41.86 12.07 -13.63
CA MET A 1 42.47 10.83 -14.17
C MET A 1 41.44 9.70 -14.29
N THR A 2 40.57 9.52 -13.29
CA THR A 2 39.49 8.52 -13.29
C THR A 2 38.52 8.63 -14.49
N SER A 3 38.09 9.84 -14.84
CA SER A 3 37.25 10.10 -16.03
C SER A 3 37.90 9.70 -17.35
N TRP A 4 39.21 9.94 -17.46
CA TRP A 4 40.00 9.55 -18.62
C TRP A 4 40.22 8.04 -18.70
N LEU A 5 40.43 7.36 -17.57
CA LEU A 5 40.56 5.90 -17.52
C LEU A 5 39.28 5.20 -18.01
N CYS A 6 38.10 5.68 -17.61
CA CYS A 6 36.84 5.05 -18.01
C CYS A 6 36.42 5.38 -19.46
N SER A 7 36.82 6.53 -19.97
CA SER A 7 36.44 6.98 -21.32
C SER A 7 37.44 6.55 -22.41
N SER A 8 38.70 6.27 -22.04
CA SER A 8 39.77 6.01 -23.00
C SER A 8 39.51 4.79 -23.88
N SER A 9 38.95 3.71 -23.32
CA SER A 9 38.61 2.49 -24.07
C SER A 9 37.50 2.71 -25.09
N GLY A 10 36.50 3.55 -24.77
CA GLY A 10 35.44 3.94 -25.69
C GLY A 10 35.95 4.84 -26.82
N PHE A 11 36.76 5.84 -26.49
CA PHE A 11 37.35 6.74 -27.49
C PHE A 11 38.35 6.04 -28.41
N SER A 12 39.17 5.12 -27.89
CA SER A 12 40.10 4.34 -28.72
C SER A 12 39.38 3.33 -29.61
N ALA A 13 38.20 2.83 -29.22
CA ALA A 13 37.41 1.91 -30.04
C ALA A 13 36.81 2.55 -31.31
N ILE A 14 36.47 3.84 -31.29
CA ILE A 14 35.77 4.51 -32.40
C ILE A 14 36.55 4.47 -33.72
N PRO A 15 37.82 4.90 -33.79
CA PRO A 15 38.61 4.77 -35.03
C PRO A 15 38.83 3.31 -35.43
N CYS A 16 38.98 2.43 -34.45
CA CYS A 16 39.21 1.01 -34.68
C CYS A 16 38.02 0.33 -35.38
N LEU A 17 36.77 0.77 -35.16
CA LEU A 17 35.60 0.21 -35.84
C LEU A 17 35.70 0.30 -37.37
N PHE A 18 36.18 1.41 -37.93
CA PHE A 18 36.36 1.57 -39.37
C PHE A 18 37.45 0.63 -39.91
N VAL A 19 38.52 0.46 -39.14
CA VAL A 19 39.62 -0.43 -39.50
C VAL A 19 39.16 -1.89 -39.43
N ILE A 20 38.50 -2.31 -38.35
CA ILE A 20 38.01 -3.68 -38.18
C ILE A 20 36.96 -4.05 -39.22
N THR A 21 36.01 -3.16 -39.53
CA THR A 21 34.97 -3.45 -40.54
C THR A 21 35.59 -3.63 -41.93
N TYR A 22 36.58 -2.81 -42.29
CA TYR A 22 37.36 -3.00 -43.51
C TYR A 22 38.15 -4.31 -43.50
N LEU A 23 38.89 -4.58 -42.43
CA LEU A 23 39.71 -5.78 -42.29
C LEU A 23 38.86 -7.06 -42.28
N SER A 24 37.72 -7.07 -41.60
CA SER A 24 36.79 -8.21 -41.54
C SER A 24 36.24 -8.54 -42.94
N LYS A 25 35.97 -7.54 -43.78
CA LYS A 25 35.59 -7.75 -45.18
C LYS A 25 36.72 -8.33 -46.03
N HIS A 26 37.97 -7.95 -45.79
CA HIS A 26 39.10 -8.37 -46.61
C HIS A 26 39.74 -9.69 -46.19
N TYR A 27 39.85 -9.95 -44.89
CA TYR A 27 40.60 -11.07 -44.31
C TYR A 27 39.71 -12.15 -43.67
N GLY A 28 38.40 -11.93 -43.58
CA GLY A 28 37.45 -12.90 -43.02
C GLY A 28 37.06 -12.60 -41.57
N ARG A 29 36.02 -13.29 -41.08
CA ARG A 29 35.45 -13.07 -39.74
C ARG A 29 36.34 -13.71 -38.69
N LYS A 30 36.83 -14.93 -38.95
CA LYS A 30 37.61 -15.73 -37.99
C LYS A 30 38.92 -15.06 -37.62
N ILE A 31 39.71 -14.66 -38.62
CA ILE A 31 41.07 -14.11 -38.39
C ILE A 31 40.99 -12.82 -37.56
N ILE A 32 40.04 -11.93 -37.88
CA ILE A 32 39.88 -10.67 -37.17
C ILE A 32 39.38 -10.89 -35.74
N PHE A 33 38.52 -11.90 -35.52
CA PHE A 33 38.12 -12.30 -34.17
C PHE A 33 39.31 -12.80 -33.34
N ILE A 34 40.19 -13.63 -33.91
CA ILE A 34 41.37 -14.14 -33.22
C ILE A 34 42.33 -13.00 -32.86
N ILE A 35 42.61 -12.09 -33.79
CA ILE A 35 43.48 -10.93 -33.55
C ILE A 35 42.91 -10.05 -32.42
N GLY A 36 41.60 -9.80 -32.43
CA GLY A 36 40.93 -9.03 -31.37
C GLY A 36 41.05 -9.68 -29.99
N ASN A 37 40.96 -11.01 -29.90
CA ASN A 37 41.12 -11.74 -28.64
C ASN A 37 42.58 -11.76 -28.16
N ILE A 38 43.56 -11.83 -29.06
CA ILE A 38 44.99 -11.71 -28.70
C ILE A 38 45.27 -10.34 -28.08
N ASP A 39 44.78 -9.27 -28.72
CA ASP A 39 44.91 -7.91 -28.20
C ASP A 39 44.24 -7.74 -26.82
N LEU A 40 43.04 -8.29 -26.65
CA LEU A 40 42.33 -8.27 -25.36
C LEU A 40 43.10 -9.04 -24.28
N PHE A 41 43.66 -10.21 -24.61
CA PHE A 41 44.47 -11.01 -23.69
C PHE A 41 45.74 -10.27 -23.24
N ILE A 42 46.49 -9.69 -24.19
CA ILE A 42 47.69 -8.90 -23.89
C ILE A 42 47.32 -7.69 -23.03
N SER A 43 46.24 -7.00 -23.36
CA SER A 43 45.83 -5.80 -22.64
C SER A 43 45.38 -6.10 -21.21
N LEU A 44 44.65 -7.20 -20.98
CA LEU A 44 44.28 -7.67 -19.63
C LEU A 44 45.49 -8.16 -18.83
N PHE A 45 46.48 -8.75 -19.48
CA PHE A 45 47.75 -9.14 -18.85
C PHE A 45 48.53 -7.90 -18.38
N ILE A 46 48.60 -6.86 -19.22
CA ILE A 46 49.18 -5.56 -18.83
C ILE A 46 48.41 -4.95 -17.66
N PHE A 47 47.07 -5.05 -17.67
CA PHE A 47 46.24 -4.52 -16.58
C PHE A 47 46.56 -5.21 -15.24
N TYR A 48 46.70 -6.53 -15.23
CA TYR A 48 46.98 -7.29 -14.02
C TYR A 48 48.29 -6.88 -13.33
N PHE A 49 49.36 -6.63 -14.10
CA PHE A 49 50.66 -6.21 -13.56
C PHE A 49 50.82 -4.69 -13.43
N SER A 50 49.76 -3.91 -13.65
CA SER A 50 49.84 -2.45 -13.58
C SER A 50 49.97 -1.99 -12.13
N THR A 51 51.09 -1.34 -11.82
CA THR A 51 51.35 -0.71 -10.52
C THR A 51 51.21 0.81 -10.56
N THR A 52 51.12 1.38 -11.76
CA THR A 52 50.97 2.82 -11.97
C THR A 52 49.70 3.15 -12.76
N PRO A 53 49.04 4.30 -12.48
CA PRO A 53 47.86 4.74 -13.23
C PRO A 53 48.09 4.92 -14.74
N ILE A 54 49.33 5.20 -15.15
CA ILE A 54 49.71 5.32 -16.58
C ILE A 54 49.68 3.95 -17.25
N GLN A 55 50.16 2.89 -16.60
CA GLN A 55 50.09 1.52 -17.14
C GLN A 55 48.63 1.06 -17.30
N ILE A 56 47.76 1.40 -16.36
CA ILE A 56 46.31 1.13 -16.46
C ILE A 56 45.71 1.88 -17.66
N LEU A 57 46.09 3.15 -17.85
CA LEU A 57 45.61 3.94 -19.00
C LEU A 57 46.08 3.35 -20.34
N ILE A 58 47.33 2.92 -20.42
CA ILE A 58 47.88 2.25 -21.62
C ILE A 58 47.08 0.98 -21.91
N SER A 59 46.84 0.14 -20.90
CA SER A 59 46.01 -1.06 -21.04
C SER A 59 44.60 -0.73 -21.53
N HIS A 60 43.94 0.29 -20.98
CA HIS A 60 42.59 0.67 -21.41
C HIS A 60 42.54 1.21 -22.84
N ILE A 61 43.57 1.92 -23.29
CA ILE A 61 43.67 2.39 -24.67
C ILE A 61 43.82 1.20 -25.62
N THR A 62 44.68 0.23 -25.28
CA THR A 62 44.89 -0.97 -26.12
C THR A 62 43.64 -1.86 -26.15
N ILE A 63 42.93 -2.02 -25.03
CA ILE A 63 41.62 -2.74 -24.97
C ILE A 63 40.63 -2.23 -26.01
N GLY A 64 40.66 -0.95 -26.39
CA GLY A 64 39.71 -0.40 -27.36
C GLY A 64 39.74 -1.08 -28.73
N PHE A 65 40.90 -1.59 -29.19
CA PHE A 65 40.99 -2.32 -30.45
C PHE A 65 40.31 -3.69 -30.34
N GLY A 66 40.66 -4.49 -29.35
CA GLY A 66 40.01 -5.77 -29.07
C GLY A 66 38.51 -5.62 -28.80
N TYR A 67 38.12 -4.58 -28.08
CA TYR A 67 36.72 -4.23 -27.82
C TYR A 67 35.96 -3.92 -29.12
N ALA A 68 36.50 -3.07 -30.00
CA ALA A 68 35.92 -2.78 -31.30
C ALA A 68 35.81 -4.05 -32.17
N ALA A 69 36.87 -4.86 -32.21
CA ALA A 69 36.92 -6.12 -32.93
C ALA A 69 35.84 -7.10 -32.48
N CYS A 70 35.74 -7.36 -31.18
CA CYS A 70 34.71 -8.22 -30.61
C CYS A 70 33.31 -7.64 -30.83
N PHE A 71 33.09 -6.35 -30.61
CA PHE A 71 31.75 -5.78 -30.66
C PHE A 71 31.16 -5.77 -32.08
N SER A 72 31.90 -5.31 -33.08
CA SER A 72 31.40 -5.25 -34.46
C SER A 72 31.39 -6.62 -35.15
N ASN A 73 32.38 -7.47 -34.86
CA ASN A 73 32.52 -8.76 -35.54
C ASN A 73 31.61 -9.83 -34.92
N ASN A 74 31.28 -9.78 -33.62
CA ASN A 74 30.36 -10.75 -33.01
C ASN A 74 28.95 -10.73 -33.64
N ILE A 75 28.43 -9.55 -34.00
CA ILE A 75 27.12 -9.44 -34.64
C ILE A 75 27.16 -10.14 -36.01
N LEU A 76 28.23 -9.93 -36.78
CA LEU A 76 28.43 -10.60 -38.07
C LEU A 76 28.66 -12.11 -37.92
N ILE A 77 29.41 -12.53 -36.90
CA ILE A 77 29.61 -13.95 -36.60
C ILE A 77 28.27 -14.61 -36.26
N VAL A 78 27.47 -14.04 -35.36
CA VAL A 78 26.14 -14.61 -35.04
C VAL A 78 25.24 -14.62 -36.28
N ALA A 79 25.27 -13.57 -37.10
CA ALA A 79 24.47 -13.53 -38.33
C ALA A 79 24.93 -14.56 -39.39
N GLU A 80 26.22 -14.80 -39.55
CA GLU A 80 26.75 -15.63 -40.64
C GLU A 80 26.99 -17.09 -40.22
N TYR A 81 27.20 -17.37 -38.93
CA TYR A 81 27.49 -18.71 -38.40
C TYR A 81 26.28 -19.42 -37.78
N VAL A 82 25.29 -18.66 -37.32
CA VAL A 82 24.11 -19.23 -36.65
C VAL A 82 22.93 -19.29 -37.62
N SER A 83 22.25 -20.43 -37.62
CA SER A 83 20.99 -20.61 -38.35
C SER A 83 19.97 -19.52 -37.99
N PRO A 84 19.23 -18.94 -38.95
CA PRO A 84 18.23 -17.91 -38.72
C PRO A 84 17.26 -18.20 -37.57
N LYS A 85 16.91 -19.48 -37.38
CA LYS A 85 16.01 -19.96 -36.32
C LYS A 85 16.50 -19.60 -34.90
N TYR A 86 17.82 -19.58 -34.67
CA TYR A 86 18.41 -19.38 -33.34
C TYR A 86 19.08 -18.00 -33.17
N ARG A 87 19.17 -17.19 -34.24
CA ARG A 87 19.86 -15.89 -34.21
C ARG A 87 19.34 -14.97 -33.10
N GLY A 88 18.02 -14.92 -32.88
CA GLY A 88 17.41 -14.11 -31.83
C GLY A 88 17.93 -14.48 -30.42
N VAL A 89 18.02 -15.78 -30.12
CA VAL A 89 18.50 -16.28 -28.83
C VAL A 89 19.98 -15.95 -28.64
N PHE A 90 20.82 -16.21 -29.63
CA PHE A 90 22.26 -15.90 -29.52
C PHE A 90 22.56 -14.39 -29.47
N LEU A 91 21.77 -13.56 -30.16
CA LEU A 91 21.86 -12.11 -30.04
C LEU A 91 21.42 -11.61 -28.65
N ALA A 92 20.41 -12.23 -28.05
CA ALA A 92 20.00 -11.93 -26.67
C ALA A 92 21.09 -12.33 -25.67
N VAL A 93 21.66 -13.54 -25.79
CA VAL A 93 22.79 -14.01 -24.96
C VAL A 93 23.99 -13.06 -25.05
N LYS A 94 24.29 -12.55 -26.27
CA LYS A 94 25.33 -11.53 -26.48
C LYS A 94 25.02 -10.21 -25.76
N SER A 95 23.77 -9.80 -25.68
CA SER A 95 23.37 -8.58 -24.97
C SER A 95 23.47 -8.77 -23.45
N THR A 96 23.03 -9.92 -22.94
CA THR A 96 23.09 -10.27 -21.51
C THR A 96 24.53 -10.41 -21.02
N SER A 97 25.44 -10.96 -21.83
CA SER A 97 26.84 -11.15 -21.42
C SER A 97 27.58 -9.85 -21.08
N VAL A 98 27.23 -8.72 -21.73
CA VAL A 98 27.78 -7.40 -21.39
C VAL A 98 27.34 -6.98 -19.98
N VAL A 99 26.07 -7.15 -19.65
CA VAL A 99 25.52 -6.80 -18.34
C VAL A 99 26.09 -7.72 -17.25
N SER A 100 26.17 -9.03 -17.51
CA SER A 100 26.78 -9.99 -16.59
C SER A 100 28.27 -9.71 -16.36
N GLY A 101 29.01 -9.27 -17.38
CA GLY A 101 30.42 -8.87 -17.24
C GLY A 101 30.60 -7.61 -16.38
N VAL A 102 29.74 -6.60 -16.55
CA VAL A 102 29.74 -5.39 -15.71
C VAL A 102 29.39 -5.74 -14.26
N TRP A 103 28.38 -6.59 -14.05
CA TRP A 103 28.02 -7.07 -12.73
C TRP A 103 29.18 -7.83 -12.06
N ALA A 104 29.83 -8.75 -12.77
CA ALA A 104 30.97 -9.50 -12.23
C ALA A 104 32.16 -8.59 -11.89
N ALA A 105 32.47 -7.60 -12.74
CA ALA A 105 33.53 -6.64 -12.47
C ALA A 105 33.22 -5.76 -11.24
N ASN A 106 31.96 -5.32 -11.09
CA ASN A 106 31.53 -4.54 -9.92
C ASN A 106 31.51 -5.40 -8.64
N ALA A 107 31.05 -6.65 -8.71
CA ALA A 107 31.07 -7.57 -7.58
C ALA A 107 32.50 -7.87 -7.12
N ILE A 108 33.41 -8.17 -8.06
CA ILE A 108 34.84 -8.37 -7.74
C ILE A 108 35.46 -7.08 -7.22
N GLY A 109 35.21 -5.93 -7.83
CA GLY A 109 35.74 -4.64 -7.36
C GLY A 109 35.20 -4.19 -6.00
N THR A 110 34.02 -4.69 -5.60
CA THR A 110 33.37 -4.37 -4.31
C THR A 110 33.82 -5.32 -3.20
N PHE A 111 33.81 -6.63 -3.46
CA PHE A 111 34.05 -7.66 -2.44
C PHE A 111 35.49 -8.19 -2.42
N LEU A 112 36.25 -7.98 -3.50
CA LEU A 112 37.63 -8.43 -3.64
C LEU A 112 38.52 -7.26 -4.09
N HIS A 113 39.82 -7.50 -4.15
CA HIS A 113 40.75 -6.52 -4.68
C HIS A 113 40.56 -6.36 -6.20
N TRP A 114 40.56 -5.12 -6.72
CA TRP A 114 40.33 -4.84 -8.15
C TRP A 114 41.29 -5.55 -9.11
N THR A 115 42.46 -5.99 -8.64
CA THR A 115 43.43 -6.79 -9.42
C THR A 115 42.89 -8.17 -9.80
N TYR A 116 41.81 -8.66 -9.19
CA TYR A 116 41.14 -9.90 -9.58
C TYR A 116 40.24 -9.76 -10.82
N ILE A 117 39.85 -8.53 -11.19
CA ILE A 117 39.04 -8.26 -12.39
C ILE A 117 39.77 -8.73 -13.68
N PRO A 118 41.05 -8.36 -13.93
CA PRO A 118 41.76 -8.86 -15.11
C PRO A 118 42.00 -10.37 -15.07
N ILE A 119 42.12 -11.02 -13.90
CA ILE A 119 42.22 -12.49 -13.81
C ILE A 119 40.96 -13.15 -14.38
N PHE A 120 39.77 -12.67 -13.96
CA PHE A 120 38.50 -13.16 -14.50
C PHE A 120 38.39 -12.94 -16.01
N GLY A 121 38.80 -11.75 -16.49
CA GLY A 121 38.86 -11.45 -17.92
C GLY A 121 39.81 -12.38 -18.70
N LEU A 122 40.97 -12.71 -18.13
CA LEU A 122 41.94 -13.63 -18.75
C LEU A 122 41.38 -15.05 -18.89
N MET A 123 40.61 -15.53 -17.91
CA MET A 123 39.93 -16.83 -18.01
C MET A 123 38.91 -16.87 -19.16
N LEU A 124 38.13 -15.80 -19.33
CA LEU A 124 37.15 -15.70 -20.43
C LEU A 124 37.82 -15.55 -21.80
N SER A 125 38.89 -14.75 -21.87
CA SER A 125 39.70 -14.62 -23.09
C SER A 125 40.36 -15.94 -23.47
N PHE A 126 40.76 -16.75 -22.49
CA PHE A 126 41.30 -18.09 -22.75
C PHE A 126 40.28 -18.99 -23.44
N PHE A 127 39.02 -18.98 -22.98
CA PHE A 127 37.93 -19.70 -23.62
C PHE A 127 37.70 -19.22 -25.06
N ALA A 128 37.82 -17.92 -25.34
CA ALA A 128 37.61 -17.38 -26.68
C ALA A 128 38.62 -17.88 -27.73
N PHE A 129 39.78 -18.43 -27.32
CA PHE A 129 40.75 -19.05 -28.24
C PHE A 129 40.27 -20.37 -28.86
N THR A 130 39.16 -20.96 -28.41
CA THR A 130 38.52 -22.07 -29.13
C THR A 130 38.14 -21.68 -30.56
N SER A 131 38.02 -20.39 -30.86
CA SER A 131 37.79 -19.87 -32.22
C SER A 131 38.85 -20.25 -33.25
N ILE A 132 40.05 -20.69 -32.82
CA ILE A 132 41.08 -21.25 -33.71
C ILE A 132 40.54 -22.48 -34.48
N PHE A 133 39.65 -23.25 -33.86
CA PHE A 133 39.07 -24.46 -34.45
C PHE A 133 37.83 -24.19 -35.31
N TRP A 134 37.32 -22.96 -35.34
CA TRP A 134 36.11 -22.64 -36.11
C TRP A 134 36.42 -22.59 -37.62
N PRO A 135 35.49 -22.99 -38.51
CA PRO A 135 35.63 -22.71 -39.93
C PRO A 135 35.44 -21.21 -40.21
N GLU A 136 35.86 -20.74 -41.38
CA GLU A 136 35.62 -19.34 -41.80
C GLU A 136 34.16 -19.16 -42.29
N SER A 137 33.64 -17.95 -42.24
CA SER A 137 32.25 -17.66 -42.60
C SER A 137 31.88 -18.17 -44.00
N PRO A 138 30.81 -18.97 -44.14
CA PRO A 138 30.37 -19.48 -45.44
C PRO A 138 29.92 -18.35 -46.37
N TYR A 139 29.30 -17.31 -45.83
CA TYR A 139 28.88 -16.12 -46.59
C TYR A 139 30.09 -15.31 -47.11
N TRP A 140 31.13 -15.15 -46.28
CA TRP A 140 32.34 -14.46 -46.69
C TRP A 140 33.11 -15.24 -47.78
N LEU A 141 33.21 -16.57 -47.62
CA LEU A 141 33.83 -17.45 -48.62
C LEU A 141 33.09 -17.41 -49.96
N ALA A 142 31.75 -17.42 -49.93
CA ALA A 142 30.91 -17.30 -51.12
C ALA A 142 31.10 -15.95 -51.83
N ASN A 143 31.18 -14.84 -51.09
CA ASN A 143 31.47 -13.50 -51.65
C ASN A 143 32.86 -13.43 -52.31
N LYS A 144 33.85 -14.18 -51.81
CA LYS A 144 35.18 -14.30 -52.43
C LYS A 144 35.24 -15.27 -53.62
N GLY A 145 34.13 -15.91 -54.00
CA GLY A 145 34.07 -16.89 -55.07
C GLY A 145 34.62 -18.27 -54.71
N ARG A 146 34.88 -18.55 -53.43
CA ARG A 146 35.40 -19.83 -52.90
C ARG A 146 34.24 -20.75 -52.51
N PHE A 147 33.44 -21.17 -53.50
CA PHE A 147 32.16 -21.84 -53.26
C PHE A 147 32.27 -23.23 -52.62
N ASP A 148 33.30 -24.01 -52.97
CA ASP A 148 33.48 -25.36 -52.41
C ASP A 148 33.82 -25.31 -50.91
N GLU A 149 34.64 -24.33 -50.50
CA GLU A 149 34.99 -24.10 -49.10
C GLU A 149 33.81 -23.52 -48.31
N ALA A 150 33.01 -22.66 -48.94
CA ALA A 150 31.77 -22.14 -48.35
C ALA A 150 30.79 -23.28 -48.04
N LYS A 151 30.67 -24.27 -48.94
CA LYS A 151 29.82 -25.45 -48.75
C LYS A 151 30.28 -26.30 -47.58
N THR A 152 31.58 -26.60 -47.49
CA THR A 152 32.17 -27.35 -46.38
C THR A 152 31.98 -26.65 -45.03
N SER A 153 32.19 -25.32 -44.97
CA SER A 153 31.97 -24.54 -43.75
C SER A 153 30.51 -24.54 -43.30
N TYR A 154 29.57 -24.37 -44.25
CA TYR A 154 28.14 -24.35 -43.96
C TYR A 154 27.62 -25.69 -43.42
N ILE A 155 28.11 -26.81 -43.99
CA ILE A 155 27.78 -28.17 -43.53
C ILE A 155 28.37 -28.43 -42.14
N TRP A 156 29.59 -27.95 -41.85
CA TRP A 156 30.18 -28.09 -40.50
C TRP A 156 29.33 -27.37 -39.43
N LEU A 157 28.75 -26.22 -39.76
CA LEU A 157 27.95 -25.41 -38.83
C LEU A 157 26.51 -25.93 -38.65
N ASN A 158 25.89 -26.45 -39.71
CA ASN A 158 24.45 -26.78 -39.71
C ASN A 158 24.14 -28.28 -39.88
N GLY A 159 25.16 -29.12 -40.07
CA GLY A 159 25.02 -30.56 -40.32
C GLY A 159 24.81 -30.91 -41.81
N ASP A 160 24.78 -32.21 -42.11
CA ASP A 160 24.67 -32.76 -43.46
C ASP A 160 23.27 -33.34 -43.72
N SER A 161 22.27 -32.46 -43.88
CA SER A 161 20.90 -32.87 -44.24
C SER A 161 20.52 -32.33 -45.61
N ASP A 162 19.63 -33.03 -46.33
CA ASP A 162 19.17 -32.63 -47.66
C ASP A 162 18.58 -31.21 -47.70
N SER A 163 17.96 -30.76 -46.59
CA SER A 163 17.43 -29.41 -46.45
C SER A 163 18.54 -28.34 -46.43
N VAL A 164 19.63 -28.61 -45.72
CA VAL A 164 20.80 -27.72 -45.57
C VAL A 164 21.60 -27.66 -46.89
N LEU A 165 21.72 -28.78 -47.60
CA LEU A 165 22.35 -28.85 -48.92
C LEU A 165 21.58 -27.99 -49.96
N LYS A 166 20.25 -27.97 -49.89
CA LYS A 166 19.41 -27.14 -50.76
C LYS A 166 19.53 -25.64 -50.42
N GLU A 167 19.64 -25.30 -49.13
CA GLU A 167 19.84 -23.92 -48.68
C GLU A 167 21.18 -23.34 -49.14
N ILE A 168 22.27 -24.10 -49.03
CA ILE A 168 23.59 -23.63 -49.47
C ILE A 168 23.69 -23.52 -50.99
N ASP A 169 23.08 -24.44 -51.75
CA ASP A 169 23.08 -24.34 -53.22
C ASP A 169 22.28 -23.11 -53.70
N ASN A 170 21.16 -22.77 -53.04
CA ASN A 170 20.42 -21.53 -53.29
C ASN A 170 21.24 -20.27 -52.96
N LEU A 171 21.96 -20.27 -51.84
CA LEU A 171 22.86 -19.18 -51.45
C LEU A 171 23.97 -18.97 -52.48
N ILE A 172 24.62 -20.05 -52.92
CA ILE A 172 25.68 -20.01 -53.94
C ILE A 172 25.14 -19.45 -55.26
N VAL A 173 23.93 -19.84 -55.69
CA VAL A 173 23.28 -19.31 -56.89
C VAL A 173 23.00 -17.81 -56.76
N SER A 174 22.56 -17.35 -55.58
CA SER A 174 22.32 -15.92 -55.32
C SER A 174 23.60 -15.08 -55.37
N GLU A 175 24.69 -15.57 -54.77
CA GLU A 175 25.97 -14.84 -54.72
C GLU A 175 26.72 -14.89 -56.05
N LYS A 176 26.61 -15.96 -56.84
CA LYS A 176 27.17 -16.02 -58.21
C LYS A 176 26.66 -14.88 -59.11
N ARG A 177 25.46 -14.34 -58.86
CA ARG A 177 24.95 -13.16 -59.57
C ARG A 177 25.60 -11.84 -59.13
N ASN A 178 26.08 -11.75 -57.88
CA ASN A 178 26.65 -10.53 -57.28
C ASN A 178 28.16 -10.37 -57.46
N VAL A 179 28.91 -11.45 -57.73
CA VAL A 179 30.39 -11.44 -57.87
C VAL A 179 30.90 -10.54 -59.02
N ASN A 180 30.04 -10.15 -59.98
CA ASN A 180 30.42 -9.27 -61.09
C ASN A 180 30.49 -7.77 -60.74
N CYS A 181 30.17 -7.35 -59.51
CA CYS A 181 30.28 -5.95 -59.09
C CYS A 181 31.61 -5.66 -58.38
N LYS A 182 32.60 -5.12 -59.10
CA LYS A 182 33.81 -4.55 -58.49
C LYS A 182 33.46 -3.30 -57.67
N LEU A 183 33.87 -3.28 -56.40
CA LEU A 183 33.68 -2.13 -55.51
C LEU A 183 34.57 -0.96 -55.94
N ASN A 184 33.96 0.18 -56.25
CA ASN A 184 34.64 1.45 -56.47
C ASN A 184 34.66 2.24 -55.15
N LEU A 185 35.74 2.96 -54.80
CA LEU A 185 35.83 3.76 -53.56
C LEU A 185 34.72 4.83 -53.46
N ASN A 186 34.14 5.22 -54.60
CA ASN A 186 32.94 6.08 -54.68
C ASN A 186 31.67 5.45 -54.07
N THR A 187 31.69 4.16 -53.71
CA THR A 187 30.55 3.47 -53.06
C THR A 187 30.33 3.95 -51.62
N ILE A 188 31.37 4.48 -50.96
CA ILE A 188 31.25 5.03 -49.59
C ILE A 188 30.36 6.29 -49.58
N GLY A 189 30.30 7.03 -50.70
CA GLY A 189 29.45 8.21 -50.85
C GLY A 189 27.98 7.89 -51.19
N LYS A 190 27.63 6.62 -51.40
CA LYS A 190 26.24 6.23 -51.67
C LYS A 190 25.43 6.22 -50.39
N GLU A 191 24.20 6.73 -50.49
CA GLU A 191 23.23 6.83 -49.40
C GLU A 191 23.03 5.51 -48.63
N GLU A 192 23.03 4.41 -49.36
CA GLU A 192 22.91 3.04 -48.87
C GLU A 192 24.06 2.64 -47.91
N PHE A 193 25.22 3.28 -48.01
CA PHE A 193 26.42 2.93 -47.24
C PHE A 193 26.70 3.93 -46.13
N TYR A 194 26.65 5.24 -46.41
CA TYR A 194 26.97 6.24 -45.38
C TYR A 194 25.83 6.46 -44.38
N LYS A 195 24.54 6.31 -44.76
CA LYS A 195 23.43 6.51 -43.81
C LYS A 195 23.44 5.49 -42.67
N PRO A 196 23.56 4.17 -42.88
CA PRO A 196 23.63 3.20 -41.79
C PRO A 196 24.85 3.40 -40.88
N ILE A 197 25.99 3.81 -41.46
CA ILE A 197 27.22 4.13 -40.72
C ILE A 197 27.01 5.39 -39.86
N LEU A 198 26.44 6.45 -40.42
CA LEU A 198 26.12 7.67 -39.71
C LEU A 198 25.11 7.42 -38.58
N ILE A 199 24.07 6.62 -38.84
CA ILE A 199 23.09 6.22 -37.82
C ILE A 199 23.76 5.39 -36.72
N SER A 200 24.61 4.42 -37.06
CA SER A 200 25.34 3.63 -36.06
C SER A 200 26.28 4.49 -35.21
N PHE A 201 26.95 5.46 -35.85
CA PHE A 201 27.82 6.43 -35.17
C PHE A 201 27.02 7.36 -34.25
N LEU A 202 25.89 7.90 -34.71
CA LEU A 202 24.99 8.73 -33.92
C LEU A 202 24.37 7.96 -32.75
N LEU A 203 23.99 6.69 -32.95
CA LEU A 203 23.48 5.82 -31.89
C LEU A 203 24.55 5.50 -30.85
N MET A 204 25.81 5.35 -31.24
CA MET A 204 26.93 5.15 -30.30
C MET A 204 27.26 6.44 -29.53
N ILE A 205 27.26 7.59 -30.20
CA ILE A 205 27.37 8.88 -29.53
C ILE A 205 26.21 9.05 -28.55
N GLN A 206 24.97 8.83 -28.98
CA GLN A 206 23.80 8.89 -28.12
C GLN A 206 23.93 7.91 -26.95
N TYR A 207 24.41 6.68 -27.16
CA TYR A 207 24.63 5.70 -26.09
C TYR A 207 25.64 6.20 -25.06
N HIS A 208 26.79 6.73 -25.48
CA HIS A 208 27.83 7.23 -24.57
C HIS A 208 27.47 8.58 -23.92
N PHE A 209 26.76 9.47 -24.63
CA PHE A 209 26.33 10.78 -24.14
C PHE A 209 24.98 10.75 -23.41
N SER A 210 24.20 9.68 -23.51
CA SER A 210 22.95 9.49 -22.74
C SER A 210 23.19 9.36 -21.24
N GLY A 211 24.45 9.33 -20.80
CA GLY A 211 24.81 9.08 -19.42
C GLY A 211 24.60 7.63 -18.99
N LYS A 212 23.89 6.78 -19.76
CA LYS A 212 23.62 5.37 -19.39
C LYS A 212 24.89 4.59 -19.07
N PHE A 213 25.88 4.64 -19.97
CA PHE A 213 27.15 3.93 -19.78
C PHE A 213 27.99 4.53 -18.64
N ILE A 214 28.04 5.86 -18.56
CA ILE A 214 28.80 6.60 -17.55
C ILE A 214 28.18 6.40 -16.16
N PHE A 215 26.86 6.41 -16.06
CA PHE A 215 26.11 6.12 -14.84
C PHE A 215 26.38 4.68 -14.40
N SER A 216 26.37 3.68 -15.28
CA SER A 216 26.71 2.30 -14.87
C SER A 216 28.15 2.15 -14.33
N ILE A 217 29.09 2.97 -14.81
CA ILE A 217 30.49 2.94 -14.36
C ILE A 217 30.67 3.70 -13.04
N TYR A 218 30.04 4.86 -12.91
CA TYR A 218 30.15 5.71 -11.74
C TYR A 218 28.93 5.60 -10.83
N ALA A 219 28.10 4.56 -10.95
CA ALA A 219 26.84 4.46 -10.22
C ALA A 219 27.09 4.62 -8.73
N LEU A 220 28.09 3.89 -8.22
CA LEU A 220 28.49 3.94 -6.82
C LEU A 220 29.02 5.32 -6.42
N ASP A 221 29.88 5.95 -7.22
CA ASP A 221 30.45 7.28 -6.91
C ASP A 221 29.43 8.42 -7.05
N ILE A 222 28.54 8.34 -8.02
CA ILE A 222 27.45 9.28 -8.27
C ILE A 222 26.44 9.16 -7.15
N ILE A 223 25.99 7.94 -6.83
CA ILE A 223 25.08 7.70 -5.71
C ILE A 223 25.77 8.13 -4.41
N LYS A 224 27.04 7.79 -4.18
CA LYS A 224 27.82 8.22 -3.00
C LYS A 224 27.98 9.74 -2.90
N LYS A 225 28.21 10.45 -4.01
CA LYS A 225 28.31 11.92 -4.04
C LYS A 225 26.97 12.63 -3.91
N ILE A 226 25.91 12.02 -4.44
CA ILE A 226 24.55 12.49 -4.27
C ILE A 226 24.18 12.29 -2.80
N THR A 227 24.18 11.06 -2.29
CA THR A 227 23.66 10.76 -0.95
C THR A 227 24.60 11.11 0.20
N ASN A 228 25.88 11.39 -0.08
CA ASN A 228 26.95 11.66 0.89
C ASN A 228 27.06 10.60 2.01
N SER A 229 26.58 9.40 1.74
CA SER A 229 26.50 8.28 2.68
C SER A 229 26.79 6.98 1.95
N GLU A 230 27.79 6.26 2.44
CA GLU A 230 28.19 4.94 1.95
C GLU A 230 27.08 3.90 2.16
N SER A 231 26.19 4.10 3.15
CA SER A 231 25.08 3.19 3.42
C SER A 231 23.95 3.34 2.42
N THR A 232 23.63 4.55 1.94
CA THR A 232 22.48 4.80 1.05
C THR A 232 22.68 4.21 -0.35
N ALA A 233 23.93 3.97 -0.76
CA ALA A 233 24.23 3.20 -1.97
C ALA A 233 23.88 1.70 -1.85
N TYR A 234 23.78 1.19 -0.62
CA TYR A 234 23.40 -0.19 -0.30
C TYR A 234 21.98 -0.33 0.27
N THR A 235 21.35 0.77 0.71
CA THR A 235 20.07 0.75 1.45
C THR A 235 18.95 1.45 0.68
N GLY A 236 18.50 0.80 -0.39
CA GLY A 236 17.11 0.94 -0.83
C GLY A 236 16.16 0.25 0.16
N ASP A 237 16.24 0.62 1.45
CA ASP A 237 15.44 0.05 2.53
C ASP A 237 14.51 1.12 3.07
N ILE A 238 13.26 1.11 2.60
CA ILE A 238 12.16 1.80 3.27
C ILE A 238 11.03 0.78 3.45
N THR A 239 10.54 0.74 4.69
CA THR A 239 9.41 -0.02 5.25
C THR A 239 8.47 -0.67 4.23
N SER A 240 8.29 -2.00 4.39
CA SER A 240 7.53 -2.92 3.53
C SER A 240 8.12 -3.14 2.13
N ALA A 241 8.61 -2.09 1.45
CA ALA A 241 9.24 -2.23 0.14
C ALA A 241 10.64 -2.86 0.18
N HIS A 242 11.37 -2.81 1.31
CA HIS A 242 12.69 -3.43 1.42
C HIS A 242 12.67 -4.95 1.29
N ASP A 243 11.74 -5.64 1.95
CA ASP A 243 11.68 -7.10 1.86
C ASP A 243 11.26 -7.54 0.46
N THR A 244 10.35 -6.79 -0.15
CA THR A 244 9.95 -6.89 -1.57
C THR A 244 11.13 -6.64 -2.51
N ILE A 245 11.88 -5.56 -2.33
CA ILE A 245 13.01 -5.17 -3.17
C ILE A 245 14.18 -6.13 -2.96
N ASN A 246 14.44 -6.60 -1.73
CA ASN A 246 15.45 -7.61 -1.47
C ASN A 246 15.07 -8.97 -2.04
N TYR A 247 13.81 -9.39 -1.87
CA TYR A 247 13.27 -10.60 -2.49
C TYR A 247 13.40 -10.55 -4.00
N ILE A 248 13.08 -9.42 -4.65
CA ILE A 248 13.09 -9.28 -6.11
C ILE A 248 14.49 -9.00 -6.68
N LEU A 249 15.33 -8.20 -6.01
CA LEU A 249 16.56 -7.64 -6.58
C LEU A 249 17.87 -8.08 -5.90
N VAL A 250 17.86 -8.53 -4.63
CA VAL A 250 19.10 -8.65 -3.82
C VAL A 250 19.40 -10.08 -3.34
N THR A 251 18.43 -10.83 -2.80
CA THR A 251 18.68 -12.17 -2.24
C THR A 251 17.47 -13.10 -2.44
N THR A 252 17.28 -13.56 -3.67
CA THR A 252 16.23 -14.53 -4.06
C THR A 252 16.50 -15.96 -3.54
N THR A 253 17.62 -16.18 -2.84
CA THR A 253 18.22 -17.51 -2.69
C THR A 253 18.18 -18.11 -1.29
N CYS A 254 17.49 -17.50 -0.33
CA CYS A 254 17.46 -17.99 1.04
C CYS A 254 16.88 -19.41 1.16
N CYS A 255 15.97 -19.81 0.27
CA CYS A 255 15.39 -21.15 0.20
C CYS A 255 16.14 -22.15 -0.70
N PHE A 256 17.27 -21.80 -1.32
CA PHE A 256 18.09 -22.76 -2.08
C PHE A 256 19.15 -23.42 -1.19
N THR A 257 19.64 -24.60 -1.59
CA THR A 257 20.70 -25.33 -0.87
C THR A 257 21.93 -24.44 -0.66
N GLY A 258 22.28 -24.16 0.60
CA GLY A 258 23.35 -23.25 1.00
C GLY A 258 22.89 -21.85 1.42
N GLY A 259 21.59 -21.52 1.30
CA GLY A 259 20.99 -20.28 1.77
C GLY A 259 21.11 -20.08 3.29
N ASP A 260 21.02 -21.15 4.07
CA ASP A 260 21.20 -21.14 5.54
C ASP A 260 22.62 -20.74 5.98
N LEU A 261 23.61 -20.86 5.07
CA LEU A 261 24.98 -20.43 5.31
C LEU A 261 25.17 -18.92 5.09
N ASN A 262 24.22 -18.24 4.45
CA ASN A 262 24.27 -16.80 4.26
C ASN A 262 23.75 -16.08 5.51
N PRO A 263 24.58 -15.28 6.21
CA PRO A 263 24.17 -14.59 7.42
C PRO A 263 23.02 -13.59 7.20
N THR A 264 22.76 -13.15 5.97
CA THR A 264 21.63 -12.24 5.66
C THR A 264 20.30 -12.94 5.46
N CYS A 265 20.28 -14.27 5.36
CA CYS A 265 19.07 -15.06 5.18
C CYS A 265 18.45 -15.48 6.52
N MET A 266 17.11 -15.54 6.54
CA MET A 266 16.31 -16.10 7.62
C MET A 266 15.05 -16.74 7.01
N PRO A 267 15.18 -17.86 6.29
CA PRO A 267 14.04 -18.51 5.64
C PRO A 267 12.99 -18.98 6.66
N ILE A 268 11.72 -19.00 6.25
CA ILE A 268 10.62 -19.58 7.04
C ILE A 268 10.36 -20.99 6.51
N GLU A 269 10.55 -21.99 7.36
CA GLU A 269 10.23 -23.38 7.01
C GLU A 269 8.71 -23.58 7.00
N VAL A 270 8.19 -24.16 5.92
CA VAL A 270 6.76 -24.46 5.78
C VAL A 270 6.55 -25.94 6.14
N PRO A 271 5.70 -26.25 7.13
CA PRO A 271 5.51 -27.61 7.60
C PRO A 271 4.79 -28.47 6.54
N SER A 272 5.05 -29.78 6.54
CA SER A 272 4.47 -30.70 5.55
C SER A 272 2.94 -30.81 5.62
N ASN A 273 2.35 -30.50 6.77
CA ASN A 273 0.91 -30.50 7.03
C ASN A 273 0.28 -29.10 6.93
N ASP A 274 0.98 -28.12 6.35
CA ASP A 274 0.45 -26.78 6.10
C ASP A 274 -0.87 -26.84 5.31
N ILE A 275 -1.88 -26.08 5.75
CA ILE A 275 -3.23 -26.18 5.18
C ILE A 275 -3.32 -25.61 3.75
N HIS A 276 -2.49 -24.61 3.40
CA HIS A 276 -2.51 -23.91 2.12
C HIS A 276 -1.42 -24.44 1.18
N LEU A 277 -0.22 -24.70 1.70
CA LEU A 277 0.97 -25.01 0.92
C LEU A 277 1.30 -26.51 0.84
N ARG A 278 0.56 -27.41 1.51
CA ARG A 278 0.84 -28.86 1.43
C ARG A 278 0.85 -29.42 0.01
N GLU A 279 -0.02 -28.94 -0.88
CA GLU A 279 -0.11 -29.44 -2.27
C GLU A 279 0.81 -28.68 -3.25
N SER A 280 1.34 -27.51 -2.88
CA SER A 280 2.08 -26.63 -3.80
C SER A 280 3.55 -27.02 -3.99
N GLY A 281 4.05 -27.96 -3.17
CA GLY A 281 5.47 -28.34 -3.09
C GLY A 281 6.37 -27.25 -2.48
N ILE A 282 5.82 -26.12 -2.05
CA ILE A 282 6.56 -25.03 -1.40
C ILE A 282 6.81 -25.43 0.05
N ARG A 283 8.08 -25.52 0.44
CA ARG A 283 8.51 -25.92 1.79
C ARG A 283 9.37 -24.87 2.51
N CYS A 284 9.56 -23.72 1.87
CA CYS A 284 10.34 -22.62 2.42
C CYS A 284 9.83 -21.30 1.81
N LEU A 285 9.63 -20.30 2.65
CA LEU A 285 9.38 -18.91 2.24
C LEU A 285 10.66 -18.10 2.39
N ASN A 286 11.03 -17.37 1.34
CA ASN A 286 12.23 -16.53 1.33
C ASN A 286 12.01 -15.32 2.24
N LEU A 287 12.89 -15.13 3.21
CA LEU A 287 12.91 -13.95 4.07
C LEU A 287 14.37 -13.57 4.38
N THR A 288 14.64 -12.26 4.36
CA THR A 288 15.94 -11.68 4.68
C THR A 288 15.91 -11.00 6.04
N ARG A 289 17.03 -11.06 6.75
CA ARG A 289 17.21 -10.35 8.02
C ARG A 289 17.24 -8.84 7.82
N ALA A 290 16.81 -8.10 8.84
CA ALA A 290 16.89 -6.64 8.85
C ALA A 290 18.35 -6.17 8.77
N LEU A 291 18.58 -5.03 8.12
CA LEU A 291 19.87 -4.39 8.15
C LEU A 291 20.05 -3.60 9.46
N THR A 292 21.17 -3.83 10.13
CA THR A 292 21.48 -3.24 11.44
C THR A 292 22.77 -2.44 11.40
N TYR A 293 22.92 -1.49 12.33
CA TYR A 293 24.16 -0.72 12.48
C TYR A 293 25.38 -1.61 12.74
N GLN A 294 25.19 -2.74 13.42
CA GLN A 294 26.23 -3.74 13.69
C GLN A 294 26.68 -4.42 12.40
N ARG A 295 25.73 -4.81 11.54
CA ARG A 295 26.04 -5.47 10.27
C ARG A 295 26.70 -4.55 9.26
N LEU A 296 26.43 -3.24 9.33
CA LEU A 296 27.17 -2.22 8.57
C LEU A 296 28.56 -1.89 9.15
N GLY A 297 28.91 -2.42 10.32
CA GLY A 297 30.15 -2.07 11.02
C GLY A 297 30.15 -0.69 11.66
N CYS A 298 28.99 -0.03 11.75
CA CYS A 298 28.81 1.26 12.42
C CYS A 298 28.70 1.11 13.96
N ALA A 299 28.34 -0.06 14.45
CA ALA A 299 28.27 -0.39 15.88
C ALA A 299 28.97 -1.73 16.17
N PRO A 300 29.54 -1.93 17.37
CA PRO A 300 30.14 -3.21 17.74
C PRO A 300 29.06 -4.29 17.93
N ASN A 301 29.40 -5.54 17.57
CA ASN A 301 28.54 -6.72 17.75
C ASN A 301 28.21 -7.04 19.22
N SER A 302 28.85 -6.36 20.18
CA SER A 302 28.54 -6.48 21.61
C SER A 302 27.27 -5.74 22.03
N LEU A 303 26.77 -4.81 21.21
CA LEU A 303 25.51 -4.11 21.45
C LEU A 303 24.34 -4.89 20.82
N PRO A 304 23.13 -4.84 21.42
CA PRO A 304 21.93 -5.41 20.81
C PRO A 304 21.72 -4.89 19.38
N PRO A 305 21.36 -5.76 18.42
CA PRO A 305 21.16 -5.36 17.02
C PRO A 305 20.10 -4.26 16.91
N GLU A 306 20.46 -3.12 16.32
CA GLU A 306 19.53 -2.00 16.11
C GLU A 306 19.30 -1.83 14.61
N ARG A 307 18.03 -1.92 14.19
CA ARG A 307 17.63 -1.73 12.80
C ARG A 307 17.88 -0.29 12.36
N ILE A 308 18.32 -0.13 11.12
CA ILE A 308 18.49 1.21 10.53
C ILE A 308 17.14 1.78 10.14
N ASN A 309 16.84 2.99 10.61
CA ASN A 309 15.76 3.80 10.07
C ASN A 309 16.35 4.86 9.12
N THR A 310 15.97 4.79 7.85
CA THR A 310 16.45 5.69 6.78
C THR A 310 15.52 6.88 6.55
N SER A 311 14.37 6.92 7.23
CA SER A 311 13.41 8.03 7.17
C SER A 311 13.48 8.89 8.44
N PRO A 312 13.14 10.19 8.34
CA PRO A 312 12.89 11.00 9.53
C PRO A 312 11.92 10.28 10.47
N PRO A 313 12.19 10.26 11.78
CA PRO A 313 11.38 9.46 12.69
C PRO A 313 10.04 10.12 13.05
N LEU A 314 9.81 11.36 12.64
CA LEU A 314 8.59 12.14 12.91
C LEU A 314 7.53 11.95 11.82
N LEU A 315 6.28 12.29 12.13
CA LEU A 315 5.17 12.29 11.18
C LEU A 315 5.21 13.55 10.29
N ASP A 316 6.04 13.50 9.24
CA ASP A 316 6.42 14.66 8.43
C ASP A 316 6.17 14.50 6.91
N ILE A 317 5.40 13.48 6.51
CA ILE A 317 5.09 13.13 5.10
C ILE A 317 6.36 13.14 4.22
N SER A 318 7.50 12.72 4.78
CA SER A 318 8.79 12.65 4.08
C SER A 318 8.80 11.60 2.96
N ASN A 319 7.83 10.69 2.93
CA ASN A 319 7.55 9.86 1.75
C ASN A 319 7.17 10.69 0.52
N MET A 320 6.59 11.88 0.68
CA MET A 320 6.27 12.75 -0.45
C MET A 320 7.38 13.78 -0.71
N TYR A 321 7.75 14.52 0.34
CA TYR A 321 8.72 15.61 0.23
C TYR A 321 10.16 15.12 0.05
N GLY A 322 10.47 13.90 0.51
CA GLY A 322 11.80 13.31 0.49
C GLY A 322 12.45 13.25 1.87
N VAL A 323 13.29 12.22 2.06
CA VAL A 323 13.96 11.91 3.34
C VAL A 323 15.29 12.64 3.54
N ASN A 324 15.80 13.28 2.48
CA ASN A 324 17.03 14.06 2.51
C ASN A 324 16.90 15.29 1.62
N ARG A 325 17.85 16.23 1.74
CA ARG A 325 17.85 17.49 1.01
C ARG A 325 17.74 17.31 -0.51
N ILE A 326 18.33 16.25 -1.07
CA ILE A 326 18.32 16.01 -2.50
C ILE A 326 16.95 15.52 -2.96
N GLY A 327 16.31 14.62 -2.21
CA GLY A 327 14.93 14.22 -2.50
C GLY A 327 13.97 15.41 -2.47
N VAL A 328 14.17 16.34 -1.53
CA VAL A 328 13.42 17.60 -1.46
C VAL A 328 13.68 18.49 -2.68
N GLU A 329 14.94 18.72 -3.05
CA GLU A 329 15.26 19.54 -4.22
C GLU A 329 14.80 18.90 -5.55
N GLN A 330 14.80 17.57 -5.65
CA GLN A 330 14.32 16.82 -6.81
C GLN A 330 12.81 16.87 -6.96
N SER A 331 12.06 16.87 -5.85
CA SER A 331 10.60 16.92 -5.86
C SER A 331 10.05 18.32 -6.14
N ARG A 332 10.85 19.38 -5.97
CA ARG A 332 10.42 20.78 -6.15
C ARG A 332 10.53 21.28 -7.59
N LEU A 333 9.53 22.07 -8.01
CA LEU A 333 9.54 22.78 -9.28
C LEU A 333 10.57 23.92 -9.27
N GLY A 334 10.75 24.57 -8.13
CA GLY A 334 11.64 25.73 -7.95
C GLY A 334 11.01 27.07 -8.37
N SER A 335 9.68 27.09 -8.56
CA SER A 335 8.89 28.29 -8.76
C SER A 335 7.55 28.18 -8.03
N ASP A 336 7.07 29.30 -7.51
CA ASP A 336 5.78 29.47 -6.82
C ASP A 336 5.54 28.53 -5.63
N GLY A 337 6.60 27.91 -5.09
CA GLY A 337 6.54 26.98 -3.98
C GLY A 337 5.97 25.60 -4.34
N LEU A 338 5.90 25.25 -5.63
CA LEU A 338 5.24 24.04 -6.10
C LEU A 338 6.15 22.81 -6.07
N LEU A 339 5.54 21.64 -5.87
CA LEU A 339 6.15 20.35 -6.25
C LEU A 339 6.12 20.21 -7.77
N ARG A 340 7.07 19.47 -8.36
CA ARG A 340 7.03 19.12 -9.77
C ARG A 340 5.78 18.29 -10.05
N PHE A 341 5.12 18.58 -11.14
CA PHE A 341 3.91 17.89 -11.56
C PHE A 341 3.87 17.74 -13.07
N GLU A 342 3.10 16.76 -13.52
CA GLU A 342 2.62 16.63 -14.89
C GLU A 342 1.10 16.71 -14.89
N VAL A 343 0.52 17.14 -16.00
CA VAL A 343 -0.94 17.24 -16.14
C VAL A 343 -1.41 16.17 -17.11
N ASP A 344 -2.37 15.36 -16.66
CA ASP A 344 -3.07 14.39 -17.49
C ASP A 344 -4.58 14.51 -17.28
N LYS A 345 -5.35 14.59 -18.37
CA LYS A 345 -6.81 14.80 -18.37
C LYS A 345 -7.27 15.94 -17.43
N GLY A 346 -6.47 17.00 -17.30
CA GLY A 346 -6.77 18.14 -16.43
C GLY A 346 -6.50 17.90 -14.93
N LYS A 347 -5.86 16.79 -14.57
CA LYS A 347 -5.47 16.45 -13.19
C LYS A 347 -3.95 16.45 -13.05
N GLU A 348 -3.48 16.86 -11.87
CA GLU A 348 -2.06 16.87 -11.54
C GLU A 348 -1.58 15.52 -11.01
N TRP A 349 -0.41 15.12 -11.46
CA TRP A 349 0.26 13.88 -11.10
C TRP A 349 1.73 14.16 -10.76
N PRO A 350 2.33 13.43 -9.80
CA PRO A 350 3.78 13.41 -9.62
C PRO A 350 4.46 12.95 -10.92
N PRO A 351 5.60 13.53 -11.34
CA PRO A 351 6.27 13.19 -12.60
C PRO A 351 6.59 11.71 -12.73
N SER A 352 6.75 11.19 -13.95
CA SER A 352 7.15 9.79 -14.14
C SER A 352 8.68 9.60 -14.07
N GLY A 353 9.12 8.35 -13.90
CA GLY A 353 10.51 7.93 -14.08
C GLY A 353 11.18 7.29 -12.87
N ALA A 354 10.42 6.97 -11.82
CA ALA A 354 10.94 6.14 -10.74
C ALA A 354 11.19 4.70 -11.21
N PRO A 355 12.18 3.99 -10.63
CA PRO A 355 12.49 2.61 -10.99
C PRO A 355 11.58 1.57 -10.33
N ILE A 356 10.71 1.98 -9.38
CA ILE A 356 9.98 1.07 -8.48
C ILE A 356 8.52 0.93 -8.93
N CYS A 357 8.28 0.45 -10.15
CA CYS A 357 6.95 0.02 -10.62
C CYS A 357 7.07 -1.23 -11.50
N LEU A 358 7.68 -2.28 -10.93
CA LEU A 358 8.08 -3.48 -11.66
C LEU A 358 6.89 -4.30 -12.19
N ALA A 359 5.69 -4.10 -11.62
CA ALA A 359 4.48 -4.81 -12.00
C ALA A 359 3.66 -4.10 -13.10
N ASN A 360 4.08 -2.93 -13.59
CA ASN A 360 3.38 -2.22 -14.66
C ASN A 360 3.28 -3.07 -15.95
N GLU A 361 2.07 -3.18 -16.50
CA GLU A 361 1.79 -3.88 -17.75
C GLU A 361 1.99 -2.97 -18.98
N LEU A 362 3.16 -3.07 -19.60
CA LEU A 362 3.48 -2.36 -20.84
C LEU A 362 2.81 -3.01 -22.07
N PRO A 363 2.39 -2.22 -23.08
CA PRO A 363 2.64 -0.78 -23.25
C PRO A 363 1.59 0.16 -22.63
N GLN A 364 0.52 -0.33 -22.02
CA GLN A 364 -0.59 0.50 -21.53
C GLN A 364 -0.19 1.28 -20.27
N GLU A 365 0.62 0.69 -19.39
CA GLU A 365 0.99 1.25 -18.09
C GLU A 365 2.44 1.73 -18.10
N THR A 366 2.62 3.02 -18.37
CA THR A 366 3.96 3.62 -18.53
C THR A 366 4.36 4.53 -17.37
N TYR A 367 3.48 4.72 -16.39
CA TYR A 367 3.66 5.72 -15.34
C TYR A 367 4.24 5.14 -14.05
N CYS A 368 5.19 5.84 -13.44
CA CYS A 368 5.76 5.48 -12.14
C CYS A 368 6.19 6.73 -11.37
N PHE A 369 5.58 7.00 -10.22
CA PHE A 369 5.75 8.27 -9.50
C PHE A 369 7.20 8.51 -9.10
N ASN A 370 7.76 9.59 -9.63
CA ASN A 370 9.11 10.07 -9.39
C ASN A 370 9.04 11.28 -8.45
N GLY A 371 8.93 10.99 -7.15
CA GLY A 371 8.86 11.97 -6.06
C GLY A 371 10.10 11.94 -5.15
N GLY A 372 10.01 12.62 -4.01
CA GLY A 372 11.12 12.70 -3.04
C GLY A 372 11.48 11.36 -2.38
N ASN A 373 10.56 10.39 -2.40
CA ASN A 373 10.81 9.01 -1.99
C ASN A 373 10.12 8.03 -2.96
N PRO A 374 10.85 7.09 -3.60
CA PRO A 374 10.29 6.05 -4.46
C PRO A 374 9.25 5.13 -3.80
N GLY A 375 9.26 5.04 -2.46
CA GLY A 375 8.32 4.27 -1.65
C GLY A 375 6.86 4.73 -1.75
N LEU A 376 6.56 5.83 -2.43
CA LEU A 376 5.19 6.17 -2.81
C LEU A 376 4.57 5.13 -3.75
N ASN A 377 5.37 4.41 -4.55
CA ASN A 377 4.87 3.40 -5.52
C ASN A 377 4.61 2.03 -4.87
N ALA A 378 4.15 2.00 -3.62
CA ALA A 378 3.95 0.79 -2.81
C ALA A 378 2.51 0.23 -2.99
N PRO A 379 1.84 -0.40 -1.99
CA PRO A 379 0.43 -0.75 -2.12
C PRO A 379 -0.49 0.44 -2.43
N LEU A 380 -1.62 0.15 -3.09
CA LEU A 380 -2.52 1.13 -3.69
C LEU A 380 -2.99 2.24 -2.73
N GLY A 381 -3.34 1.90 -1.49
CA GLY A 381 -3.80 2.88 -0.50
C GLY A 381 -2.76 3.97 -0.18
N ILE A 382 -1.47 3.60 -0.10
CA ILE A 382 -0.37 4.55 0.12
C ILE A 382 -0.23 5.51 -1.06
N GLN A 383 -0.40 5.01 -2.29
CA GLN A 383 -0.34 5.82 -3.51
C GLN A 383 -1.45 6.88 -3.52
N LEU A 384 -2.68 6.53 -3.14
CA LEU A 384 -3.82 7.45 -3.13
C LEU A 384 -3.65 8.56 -2.09
N VAL A 385 -3.35 8.21 -0.84
CA VAL A 385 -3.15 9.19 0.23
C VAL A 385 -1.99 10.12 -0.12
N GLY A 386 -0.89 9.57 -0.65
CA GLY A 386 0.25 10.35 -1.14
C GLY A 386 -0.13 11.31 -2.27
N LEU A 387 -0.96 10.86 -3.22
CA LEU A 387 -1.46 11.68 -4.33
C LEU A 387 -2.37 12.82 -3.85
N TRP A 388 -3.25 12.58 -2.88
CA TRP A 388 -4.13 13.61 -2.33
C TRP A 388 -3.34 14.69 -1.60
N HIS A 389 -2.37 14.31 -0.76
CA HIS A 389 -1.49 15.30 -0.10
C HIS A 389 -0.57 16.03 -1.06
N PHE A 390 -0.15 15.39 -2.16
CA PHE A 390 0.62 16.04 -3.22
C PHE A 390 -0.18 17.17 -3.89
N ARG A 391 -1.44 16.89 -4.24
CA ARG A 391 -2.35 17.88 -4.82
C ARG A 391 -2.70 18.99 -3.82
N SER A 392 -2.89 18.64 -2.55
CA SER A 392 -3.08 19.58 -1.44
C SER A 392 -1.94 20.58 -1.34
N HIS A 393 -0.69 20.12 -1.34
CA HIS A 393 0.47 21.00 -1.29
C HIS A 393 0.46 22.03 -2.43
N ASN A 394 0.29 21.58 -3.68
CA ASN A 394 0.29 22.48 -4.84
C ASN A 394 -0.89 23.47 -4.80
N GLN A 395 -2.06 23.05 -4.32
CA GLN A 395 -3.20 23.96 -4.15
C GLN A 395 -2.89 25.04 -3.09
N ILE A 396 -2.37 24.64 -1.92
CA ILE A 396 -2.01 25.56 -0.83
C ILE A 396 -0.96 26.57 -1.32
N ALA A 397 0.10 26.10 -1.99
CA ALA A 397 1.16 26.95 -2.52
C ALA A 397 0.62 28.02 -3.49
N ARG A 398 -0.31 27.66 -4.39
CA ARG A 398 -0.95 28.62 -5.31
C ARG A 398 -1.80 29.65 -4.58
N ILE A 399 -2.59 29.23 -3.60
CA ILE A 399 -3.41 30.14 -2.80
C ILE A 399 -2.50 31.11 -2.03
N LEU A 400 -1.43 30.61 -1.42
CA LEU A 400 -0.45 31.44 -0.71
C LEU A 400 0.25 32.43 -1.65
N ALA A 401 0.61 32.02 -2.87
CA ALA A 401 1.24 32.89 -3.87
C ALA A 401 0.30 34.01 -4.32
N GLN A 402 -0.99 33.71 -4.49
CA GLN A 402 -2.03 34.70 -4.82
C GLN A 402 -2.27 35.68 -3.68
N MET A 403 -2.37 35.18 -2.44
CA MET A 403 -2.57 36.01 -1.25
C MET A 403 -1.33 36.84 -0.89
N ASN A 404 -0.13 36.33 -1.19
CA ASN A 404 1.14 36.95 -0.83
C ASN A 404 2.07 37.10 -2.04
N PRO A 405 1.81 38.06 -2.96
CA PRO A 405 2.59 38.21 -4.19
C PRO A 405 4.08 38.52 -4.00
N CYS A 406 4.49 38.95 -2.81
CA CYS A 406 5.90 39.26 -2.49
C CYS A 406 6.68 38.05 -1.94
N TRP A 407 6.05 36.90 -1.71
CA TRP A 407 6.75 35.73 -1.19
C TRP A 407 7.50 35.01 -2.32
N GLY A 408 8.76 34.66 -2.03
CA GLY A 408 9.58 33.85 -2.94
C GLY A 408 9.26 32.35 -2.81
N ASP A 409 9.77 31.57 -3.77
CA ASP A 409 9.56 30.11 -3.88
C ASP A 409 9.81 29.36 -2.56
N GLU A 410 10.93 29.61 -1.89
CA GLU A 410 11.29 28.92 -0.65
C GLU A 410 10.26 29.13 0.46
N ARG A 411 9.79 30.37 0.62
CA ARG A 411 8.82 30.69 1.66
C ARG A 411 7.47 30.07 1.34
N LEU A 412 7.04 30.12 0.09
CA LEU A 412 5.80 29.49 -0.36
C LEU A 412 5.84 27.97 -0.14
N PHE A 413 6.93 27.33 -0.54
CA PHE A 413 7.11 25.88 -0.37
C PHE A 413 7.08 25.47 1.10
N LEU A 414 7.88 26.12 1.96
CA LEU A 414 7.95 25.78 3.38
C LEU A 414 6.61 26.01 4.08
N THR A 415 5.94 27.14 3.83
CA THR A 415 4.63 27.40 4.45
C THR A 415 3.55 26.45 3.93
N ALA A 416 3.54 26.13 2.63
CA ALA A 416 2.61 25.13 2.09
C ALA A 416 2.88 23.73 2.65
N ARG A 417 4.16 23.39 2.86
CA ARG A 417 4.57 22.16 3.55
C ARG A 417 4.03 22.14 4.97
N ASP A 418 4.30 23.16 5.78
CA ASP A 418 3.90 23.20 7.19
C ASP A 418 2.37 23.07 7.36
N ILE A 419 1.57 23.74 6.52
CA ILE A 419 0.10 23.61 6.55
C ILE A 419 -0.34 22.19 6.19
N ASN A 420 0.22 21.60 5.12
CA ASN A 420 -0.15 20.25 4.69
C ASN A 420 0.30 19.18 5.70
N LEU A 421 1.42 19.41 6.40
CA LEU A 421 1.85 18.57 7.54
C LEU A 421 0.87 18.68 8.70
N ALA A 422 0.43 19.89 9.04
CA ALA A 422 -0.57 20.10 10.08
C ALA A 422 -1.89 19.40 9.75
N PHE A 423 -2.34 19.46 8.49
CA PHE A 423 -3.51 18.70 8.03
C PHE A 423 -3.34 17.19 8.23
N TYR A 424 -2.21 16.63 7.82
CA TYR A 424 -1.92 15.21 8.00
C TYR A 424 -1.87 14.80 9.48
N GLN A 425 -1.14 15.55 10.31
CA GLN A 425 -1.03 15.30 11.75
C GLN A 425 -2.40 15.41 12.44
N HIS A 426 -3.20 16.40 12.07
CA HIS A 426 -4.55 16.58 12.61
C HIS A 426 -5.47 15.41 12.24
N ILE A 427 -5.54 15.04 10.97
CA ILE A 427 -6.35 13.89 10.50
C ILE A 427 -5.93 12.60 11.24
N ILE A 428 -4.63 12.34 11.38
CA ILE A 428 -4.15 11.13 12.07
C ILE A 428 -4.54 11.13 13.55
N TYR A 429 -4.30 12.22 14.29
CA TYR A 429 -4.50 12.26 15.75
C TYR A 429 -5.96 12.46 16.17
N TYR A 430 -6.72 13.26 15.42
CA TYR A 430 -8.05 13.72 15.81
C TYR A 430 -9.19 13.06 15.01
N GLU A 431 -8.91 12.38 13.90
CA GLU A 431 -9.91 11.58 13.19
C GLU A 431 -9.60 10.08 13.19
N LEU A 432 -8.41 9.65 12.76
CA LEU A 432 -8.11 8.21 12.62
C LEU A 432 -7.86 7.52 13.98
N MET A 433 -6.94 8.04 14.78
CA MET A 433 -6.56 7.40 16.05
C MET A 433 -7.72 7.28 17.06
N PRO A 434 -8.68 8.22 17.15
CA PRO A 434 -9.86 8.05 18.01
C PRO A 434 -10.72 6.86 17.64
N GLU A 435 -10.86 6.53 16.35
CA GLU A 435 -11.58 5.33 15.91
C GLU A 435 -10.80 4.04 16.21
N VAL A 436 -9.47 4.12 16.23
CA VAL A 436 -8.61 2.95 16.52
C VAL A 436 -8.47 2.68 18.03
N LEU A 437 -8.12 3.72 18.80
CA LEU A 437 -7.70 3.65 20.21
C LEU A 437 -8.78 4.11 21.19
N GLY A 438 -9.85 4.74 20.72
CA GLY A 438 -10.89 5.33 21.52
C GLY A 438 -10.59 6.76 21.96
N TYR A 439 -11.51 7.67 21.65
CA TYR A 439 -11.40 9.10 21.95
C TYR A 439 -11.11 9.41 23.43
N GLU A 440 -11.88 8.81 24.35
CA GLU A 440 -11.71 8.98 25.79
C GLU A 440 -10.35 8.51 26.30
N LEU A 441 -9.82 7.42 25.73
CA LEU A 441 -8.52 6.89 26.10
C LEU A 441 -7.39 7.84 25.68
N LEU A 442 -7.50 8.43 24.49
CA LEU A 442 -6.54 9.41 23.98
C LEU A 442 -6.56 10.72 24.79
N LEU A 443 -7.74 11.24 25.14
CA LEU A 443 -7.88 12.40 26.02
C LEU A 443 -7.28 12.15 27.40
N LYS A 444 -7.62 11.01 28.02
CA LYS A 444 -7.12 10.62 29.33
C LYS A 444 -5.60 10.54 29.38
N ASN A 445 -4.98 10.01 28.33
CA ASN A 445 -3.53 9.89 28.21
C ASN A 445 -2.85 11.15 27.65
N LYS A 446 -3.60 12.23 27.40
CA LYS A 446 -3.09 13.50 26.84
C LYS A 446 -2.37 13.31 25.51
N VAL A 447 -2.89 12.40 24.68
CA VAL A 447 -2.47 12.25 23.29
C VAL A 447 -3.10 13.36 22.44
N ILE A 448 -4.38 13.64 22.69
CA ILE A 448 -5.16 14.71 22.08
C ILE A 448 -5.73 15.63 23.16
N PHE A 449 -6.19 16.83 22.78
CA PHE A 449 -6.73 17.83 23.69
C PHE A 449 -8.01 18.44 23.15
N ASP A 450 -8.99 18.64 24.02
CA ASP A 450 -10.15 19.50 23.75
C ASP A 450 -9.83 20.94 24.18
N THR A 451 -9.18 21.69 23.30
CA THR A 451 -8.78 23.07 23.57
C THR A 451 -8.89 23.95 22.33
N TYR A 452 -9.23 25.22 22.55
CA TYR A 452 -9.18 26.25 21.53
C TYR A 452 -7.76 26.86 21.37
N GLY A 453 -6.88 26.66 22.35
CA GLY A 453 -5.53 27.24 22.39
C GLY A 453 -4.43 26.34 21.85
N HIS A 454 -3.20 26.79 22.03
CA HIS A 454 -1.99 26.00 21.80
C HIS A 454 -1.84 24.89 22.83
N VAL A 455 -1.08 23.86 22.46
CA VAL A 455 -0.68 22.75 23.34
C VAL A 455 0.85 22.76 23.45
N ASP A 456 1.35 23.46 24.47
CA ASP A 456 2.78 23.72 24.66
C ASP A 456 3.41 22.78 25.71
N ASP A 457 3.50 21.49 25.38
CA ASP A 457 4.11 20.47 26.25
C ASP A 457 5.25 19.69 25.57
N TYR A 458 5.88 20.35 24.59
CA TYR A 458 7.14 19.94 23.99
C TYR A 458 8.21 19.74 25.06
N ASP A 459 8.95 18.67 24.91
CA ASP A 459 9.95 18.20 25.85
C ASP A 459 11.21 17.80 25.08
N ASP A 460 12.24 18.64 25.18
CA ASP A 460 13.52 18.45 24.48
C ASP A 460 14.34 17.28 25.04
N SER A 461 13.94 16.72 26.19
CA SER A 461 14.55 15.52 26.75
C SER A 461 13.99 14.23 26.14
N LEU A 462 12.87 14.30 25.41
CA LEU A 462 12.29 13.15 24.72
C LEU A 462 12.97 12.89 23.38
N GLU A 463 13.27 11.62 23.13
CA GLU A 463 13.81 11.17 21.86
C GLU A 463 12.69 10.97 20.83
N PRO A 464 12.76 11.58 19.62
CA PRO A 464 11.73 11.48 18.59
C PRO A 464 11.71 10.17 17.81
N ARG A 465 12.52 9.18 18.21
CA ARG A 465 12.65 7.90 17.52
C ARG A 465 11.35 7.08 17.55
N VAL A 466 11.21 6.25 16.52
CA VAL A 466 10.17 5.22 16.46
C VAL A 466 10.69 3.97 17.14
N SER A 467 9.96 3.47 18.13
CA SER A 467 10.30 2.24 18.82
C SER A 467 10.13 1.02 17.90
N ILE A 468 10.98 0.01 18.06
CA ILE A 468 10.92 -1.18 17.18
C ILE A 468 9.67 -2.02 17.46
N GLU A 469 9.23 -2.04 18.72
CA GLU A 469 7.97 -2.64 19.15
C GLU A 469 6.78 -2.01 18.46
N TYR A 470 6.74 -0.68 18.28
CA TYR A 470 5.69 -0.02 17.52
C TYR A 470 5.69 -0.46 16.05
N VAL A 471 6.87 -0.58 15.42
CA VAL A 471 6.99 -1.01 14.01
C VAL A 471 6.47 -2.43 13.78
N ILE A 472 6.66 -3.35 14.74
CA ILE A 472 6.17 -4.72 14.64
C ILE A 472 4.71 -4.83 15.12
N ALA A 473 4.33 -4.14 16.20
CA ALA A 473 2.98 -4.21 16.75
C ALA A 473 1.94 -3.59 15.79
N THR A 474 2.31 -2.53 15.06
CA THR A 474 1.43 -1.92 14.03
C THR A 474 1.20 -2.81 12.81
N ARG A 475 1.88 -3.97 12.69
CA ARG A 475 1.53 -5.00 11.70
C ARG A 475 0.16 -5.62 11.96
N TRP A 476 -0.39 -5.41 13.16
CA TRP A 476 -1.80 -5.67 13.44
C TRP A 476 -2.74 -5.02 12.41
N PHE A 477 -2.41 -3.86 11.83
CA PHE A 477 -3.23 -3.24 10.77
C PHE A 477 -3.41 -4.10 9.50
N HIS A 478 -2.65 -5.19 9.33
CA HIS A 478 -2.90 -6.16 8.26
C HIS A 478 -4.25 -6.87 8.40
N THR A 479 -4.84 -6.96 9.61
CA THR A 479 -6.19 -7.52 9.81
C THR A 479 -7.29 -6.63 9.23
N LEU A 480 -7.06 -5.31 9.17
CA LEU A 480 -8.03 -4.34 8.61
C LEU A 480 -7.94 -4.20 7.08
N GLN A 481 -6.97 -4.86 6.44
CA GLN A 481 -6.79 -4.77 4.99
C GLN A 481 -7.72 -5.76 4.27
N GLU A 482 -8.65 -5.21 3.49
CA GLU A 482 -9.48 -6.01 2.58
C GLU A 482 -8.71 -6.27 1.27
N GLY A 483 -8.67 -7.55 0.86
CA GLY A 483 -7.94 -7.99 -0.33
C GLY A 483 -8.61 -7.55 -1.63
N ARG A 484 -9.93 -7.38 -1.62
CA ARG A 484 -10.73 -7.01 -2.80
C ARG A 484 -11.21 -5.57 -2.73
N LEU A 485 -10.78 -4.75 -3.68
CA LEU A 485 -11.15 -3.34 -3.79
C LEU A 485 -12.27 -3.14 -4.80
N GLN A 486 -13.37 -2.59 -4.34
CA GLN A 486 -14.55 -2.29 -5.13
C GLN A 486 -14.43 -0.91 -5.77
N LEU A 487 -14.68 -0.86 -7.07
CA LEU A 487 -14.71 0.37 -7.85
C LEU A 487 -16.14 0.87 -7.96
N PHE A 488 -16.33 2.17 -7.71
CA PHE A 488 -17.62 2.82 -7.85
C PHE A 488 -17.53 4.02 -8.79
N ASP A 489 -18.62 4.37 -9.46
CA ASP A 489 -18.72 5.67 -10.13
C ASP A 489 -19.05 6.79 -9.12
N SER A 490 -19.11 8.04 -9.60
CA SER A 490 -19.39 9.19 -8.73
C SER A 490 -20.78 9.15 -8.08
N GLN A 491 -21.70 8.35 -8.62
CA GLN A 491 -23.05 8.14 -8.08
C GLN A 491 -23.12 6.96 -7.10
N GLY A 492 -21.99 6.29 -6.83
CA GLY A 492 -21.93 5.14 -5.94
C GLY A 492 -22.43 3.85 -6.58
N LYS A 493 -22.55 3.77 -7.90
CA LYS A 493 -22.86 2.51 -8.58
C LYS A 493 -21.60 1.67 -8.66
N PHE A 494 -21.71 0.42 -8.22
CA PHE A 494 -20.65 -0.58 -8.38
C PHE A 494 -20.30 -0.78 -9.86
N LEU A 495 -19.01 -0.67 -10.19
CA LEU A 495 -18.48 -0.82 -11.54
C LEU A 495 -17.80 -2.17 -11.72
N ASN A 496 -16.83 -2.47 -10.86
CA ASN A 496 -16.00 -3.66 -10.92
C ASN A 496 -15.29 -3.90 -9.57
N GLU A 497 -14.62 -5.03 -9.43
CA GLU A 497 -13.77 -5.38 -8.29
C GLU A 497 -12.34 -5.68 -8.78
N LEU A 498 -11.35 -5.34 -7.97
CA LEU A 498 -9.92 -5.55 -8.22
C LEU A 498 -9.27 -6.22 -7.00
N ASP A 499 -8.32 -7.11 -7.23
CA ASP A 499 -7.49 -7.66 -6.16
C ASP A 499 -6.38 -6.66 -5.82
N MET A 500 -6.36 -6.13 -4.60
CA MET A 500 -5.41 -5.10 -4.15
C MET A 500 -3.96 -5.49 -4.44
N VAL A 501 -3.63 -6.76 -4.24
CA VAL A 501 -2.28 -7.29 -4.38
C VAL A 501 -1.76 -7.32 -5.82
N ASP A 502 -2.65 -7.45 -6.80
CA ASP A 502 -2.28 -7.40 -8.23
C ASP A 502 -1.97 -5.98 -8.70
N TYR A 503 -2.33 -4.97 -7.88
CA TYR A 503 -2.04 -3.55 -8.11
C TYR A 503 -0.87 -3.03 -7.25
N THR A 504 -0.28 -3.88 -6.41
CA THR A 504 0.95 -3.57 -5.66
C THR A 504 2.12 -3.35 -6.63
N LEU A 505 2.84 -2.23 -6.49
CA LEU A 505 3.91 -1.79 -7.42
C LEU A 505 3.45 -1.57 -8.89
N ARG A 506 2.14 -1.41 -9.13
CA ARG A 506 1.54 -1.20 -10.46
C ARG A 506 0.95 0.21 -10.60
N THR A 507 1.70 1.24 -10.20
CA THR A 507 1.25 2.64 -10.21
C THR A 507 0.70 3.10 -11.56
N GLY A 508 1.20 2.54 -12.66
CA GLY A 508 0.74 2.87 -14.01
C GLY A 508 -0.75 2.56 -14.24
N ALA A 509 -1.30 1.57 -13.53
CA ALA A 509 -2.69 1.19 -13.64
C ALA A 509 -3.66 2.28 -13.16
N LEU A 510 -3.25 3.15 -12.24
CA LEU A 510 -4.09 4.26 -11.73
C LEU A 510 -4.57 5.19 -12.85
N ARG A 511 -3.79 5.36 -13.92
CA ARG A 511 -4.13 6.24 -15.07
C ARG A 511 -4.93 5.54 -16.17
N VAL A 512 -5.13 4.23 -16.06
CA VAL A 512 -5.80 3.41 -17.06
C VAL A 512 -7.23 3.11 -16.61
N ASN A 513 -8.17 3.06 -17.56
CA ASN A 513 -9.57 2.63 -17.35
C ASN A 513 -10.33 3.31 -16.21
N ASN A 514 -9.99 4.55 -15.88
CA ASN A 514 -10.56 5.30 -14.75
C ASN A 514 -10.41 4.58 -13.39
N THR A 515 -9.30 3.86 -13.22
CA THR A 515 -9.02 3.10 -11.99
C THR A 515 -8.90 4.02 -10.79
N VAL A 516 -8.18 5.16 -10.90
CA VAL A 516 -8.03 6.10 -9.77
C VAL A 516 -9.37 6.67 -9.32
N GLU A 517 -10.28 6.98 -10.24
CA GLU A 517 -11.64 7.45 -9.94
C GLU A 517 -12.42 6.37 -9.18
N GLY A 518 -12.41 5.14 -9.70
CA GLY A 518 -13.13 4.01 -9.11
C GLY A 518 -12.65 3.67 -7.71
N VAL A 519 -11.32 3.61 -7.52
CA VAL A 519 -10.72 3.28 -6.22
C VAL A 519 -10.88 4.45 -5.25
N THR A 520 -10.80 5.70 -5.72
CA THR A 520 -11.07 6.87 -4.86
C THR A 520 -12.50 6.84 -4.32
N GLN A 521 -13.49 6.51 -5.16
CA GLN A 521 -14.87 6.30 -4.71
C GLN A 521 -15.00 5.12 -3.76
N GLY A 522 -14.29 4.01 -4.01
CA GLY A 522 -14.23 2.87 -3.12
C GLY A 522 -13.67 3.22 -1.74
N ALA A 523 -12.65 4.06 -1.66
CA ALA A 523 -11.92 4.38 -0.42
C ALA A 523 -12.79 4.97 0.71
N PHE A 524 -13.93 5.59 0.39
CA PHE A 524 -14.87 6.12 1.39
C PHE A 524 -16.26 5.45 1.36
N ARG A 525 -16.49 4.46 0.48
CA ARG A 525 -17.77 3.74 0.37
C ARG A 525 -17.67 2.28 0.79
N GLN A 526 -16.51 1.68 0.58
CA GLN A 526 -16.25 0.29 0.92
C GLN A 526 -15.84 0.19 2.40
N PRO A 527 -16.38 -0.78 3.16
CA PRO A 527 -15.83 -1.12 4.48
C PRO A 527 -14.37 -1.61 4.36
N CYS A 528 -13.57 -1.36 5.41
CA CYS A 528 -12.36 -2.14 5.64
C CYS A 528 -12.72 -3.58 6.07
N ALA A 529 -11.73 -4.47 6.12
CA ALA A 529 -11.92 -5.77 6.76
C ALA A 529 -12.24 -5.57 8.25
N ASP A 530 -12.96 -6.52 8.85
CA ASP A 530 -13.26 -6.49 10.27
C ASP A 530 -11.97 -6.66 11.09
N SER A 531 -11.92 -6.12 12.31
CA SER A 531 -10.79 -6.30 13.21
C SER A 531 -10.84 -7.69 13.87
N ASP A 532 -10.81 -8.73 13.04
CA ASP A 532 -10.80 -10.11 13.50
C ASP A 532 -9.36 -10.66 13.59
N LEU A 533 -9.25 -11.96 13.87
CA LEU A 533 -7.96 -12.63 14.08
C LEU A 533 -7.28 -13.05 12.78
N PHE A 534 -7.90 -12.76 11.63
CA PHE A 534 -7.48 -13.23 10.32
C PHE A 534 -6.97 -12.06 9.48
N VAL A 535 -5.99 -12.36 8.65
CA VAL A 535 -5.57 -11.47 7.57
C VAL A 535 -6.25 -11.99 6.31
N ASP A 536 -6.80 -11.10 5.50
CA ASP A 536 -7.41 -11.49 4.23
C ASP A 536 -6.43 -12.36 3.41
N PRO A 537 -6.84 -13.51 2.86
CA PRO A 537 -5.92 -14.42 2.19
C PRO A 537 -5.15 -13.81 1.02
N GLU A 538 -5.71 -12.83 0.28
CA GLU A 538 -4.96 -12.15 -0.78
C GLU A 538 -3.80 -11.35 -0.18
N VAL A 539 -4.04 -10.65 0.94
CA VAL A 539 -3.02 -9.89 1.68
C VAL A 539 -2.02 -10.83 2.36
N GLY A 540 -2.49 -11.87 3.04
CA GLY A 540 -1.67 -12.81 3.81
C GLY A 540 -0.75 -13.64 2.93
N GLU A 541 -1.29 -14.24 1.88
CA GLU A 541 -0.62 -15.28 1.09
C GLU A 541 0.02 -14.76 -0.20
N ARG A 542 -0.41 -13.59 -0.69
CA ARG A 542 -0.05 -13.06 -2.03
C ARG A 542 0.29 -11.57 -2.02
N ILE A 543 0.80 -11.01 -0.93
CA ILE A 543 1.05 -9.55 -0.77
C ILE A 543 1.74 -8.82 -1.95
N LEU A 544 2.59 -9.51 -2.74
CA LEU A 544 3.27 -8.96 -3.94
C LEU A 544 2.67 -9.42 -5.28
N GLY A 545 1.44 -9.92 -5.26
CA GLY A 545 0.68 -10.36 -6.42
C GLY A 545 1.51 -11.30 -7.32
N PRO A 546 1.65 -11.00 -8.62
CA PRO A 546 2.35 -11.86 -9.57
C PRO A 546 3.88 -11.93 -9.38
N LEU A 547 4.46 -11.05 -8.56
CA LEU A 547 5.91 -10.99 -8.36
C LEU A 547 6.42 -12.02 -7.36
N GLN A 548 5.53 -12.60 -6.53
CA GLN A 548 5.88 -13.60 -5.53
C GLN A 548 4.95 -14.81 -5.64
N ARG A 549 5.54 -16.01 -5.67
CA ARG A 549 4.79 -17.27 -5.87
C ARG A 549 3.96 -17.68 -4.65
N ALA A 550 4.45 -17.39 -3.44
CA ALA A 550 3.76 -17.59 -2.17
C ALA A 550 4.41 -16.71 -1.10
N SER A 551 3.60 -16.18 -0.18
CA SER A 551 4.00 -15.39 0.97
C SER A 551 3.23 -15.85 2.19
N ASP A 552 3.65 -15.42 3.36
CA ASP A 552 2.82 -15.39 4.57
C ASP A 552 3.25 -14.15 5.33
N VAL A 553 2.44 -13.08 5.27
CA VAL A 553 2.78 -11.79 5.88
C VAL A 553 2.86 -11.90 7.40
N SER A 554 1.94 -12.66 8.01
CA SER A 554 1.84 -12.84 9.46
C SER A 554 3.04 -13.60 10.01
N SER A 555 3.39 -14.73 9.38
CA SER A 555 4.61 -15.48 9.72
C SER A 555 5.86 -14.67 9.49
N SER A 556 5.90 -13.88 8.40
CA SER A 556 7.03 -12.98 8.12
C SER A 556 7.21 -11.92 9.19
N ASP A 557 6.13 -11.31 9.67
CA ASP A 557 6.19 -10.26 10.68
C ASP A 557 6.51 -10.80 12.08
N ILE A 558 6.02 -11.99 12.44
CA ILE A 558 6.46 -12.73 13.64
C ILE A 558 7.96 -13.01 13.57
N MET A 559 8.44 -13.54 12.44
CA MET A 559 9.86 -13.84 12.26
C MET A 559 10.73 -12.59 12.30
N LYS A 560 10.26 -11.45 11.77
CA LYS A 560 10.96 -10.16 11.91
C LYS A 560 11.02 -9.70 13.36
N GLY A 561 9.95 -9.88 14.13
CA GLY A 561 9.95 -9.62 15.58
C GLY A 561 11.03 -10.41 16.31
N ARG A 562 11.21 -11.69 15.94
CA ARG A 562 12.27 -12.56 16.46
C ARG A 562 13.67 -12.10 16.03
N ASP A 563 13.86 -11.72 14.77
CA ASP A 563 15.15 -11.26 14.23
C ASP A 563 15.67 -10.00 14.93
N VAL A 564 14.78 -9.05 15.20
CA VAL A 564 15.13 -7.82 15.92
C VAL A 564 15.15 -7.98 17.44
N GLY A 565 14.91 -9.20 17.94
CA GLY A 565 15.05 -9.55 19.35
C GLY A 565 13.99 -8.94 20.26
N LEU A 566 12.73 -8.85 19.80
CA LEU A 566 11.65 -8.39 20.66
C LEU A 566 11.47 -9.31 21.89
N PRO A 567 11.26 -8.74 23.09
CA PRO A 567 10.80 -9.49 24.25
C PRO A 567 9.47 -10.22 24.04
N SER A 568 9.17 -11.14 24.95
CA SER A 568 7.90 -11.87 24.98
C SER A 568 6.70 -10.92 25.15
N TYR A 569 5.54 -11.34 24.65
CA TYR A 569 4.27 -10.67 24.89
C TYR A 569 4.05 -10.38 26.39
N ASN A 570 4.35 -11.34 27.25
CA ASN A 570 4.18 -11.20 28.70
C ASN A 570 5.07 -10.09 29.31
N ARG A 571 6.26 -9.86 28.74
CA ARG A 571 7.12 -8.75 29.12
C ARG A 571 6.51 -7.40 28.75
N TYR A 572 5.86 -7.29 27.58
CA TYR A 572 5.15 -6.06 27.19
C TYR A 572 3.92 -5.80 28.04
N ARG A 573 3.17 -6.84 28.43
CA ARG A 573 2.09 -6.70 29.42
C ARG A 573 2.60 -6.07 30.71
N GLN A 574 3.73 -6.54 31.23
CA GLN A 574 4.36 -5.97 32.41
C GLN A 574 4.77 -4.50 32.21
N LEU A 575 5.35 -4.16 31.06
CA LEU A 575 5.73 -2.78 30.72
C LEU A 575 4.50 -1.86 30.65
N CYS A 576 3.39 -2.37 30.16
CA CYS A 576 2.11 -1.68 30.08
C CYS A 576 1.31 -1.67 31.40
N GLY A 577 1.90 -2.15 32.50
CA GLY A 577 1.26 -2.18 33.81
C GLY A 577 0.13 -3.21 33.94
N LEU A 578 0.04 -4.16 33.01
CA LEU A 578 -0.89 -5.28 33.07
C LEU A 578 -0.33 -6.41 33.96
N PRO A 579 -1.18 -7.25 34.57
CA PRO A 579 -0.75 -8.40 35.35
C PRO A 579 0.09 -9.39 34.52
N VAL A 580 1.22 -9.82 35.07
CA VAL A 580 2.09 -10.84 34.46
C VAL A 580 1.37 -12.19 34.52
N ALA A 581 1.21 -12.84 33.37
CA ALA A 581 0.67 -14.20 33.31
C ALA A 581 1.76 -15.20 33.67
N ASN A 582 1.49 -16.12 34.59
CA ASN A 582 2.40 -17.23 34.91
C ASN A 582 1.98 -18.52 34.18
N THR A 583 0.70 -18.58 33.78
CA THR A 583 0.10 -19.68 33.02
C THR A 583 -0.73 -19.12 31.88
N PHE A 584 -1.04 -19.96 30.87
CA PHE A 584 -1.94 -19.54 29.78
C PHE A 584 -3.34 -19.17 30.30
N ASP A 585 -3.82 -19.82 31.36
CA ASP A 585 -5.12 -19.54 31.96
C ASP A 585 -5.23 -18.11 32.52
N ASP A 586 -4.10 -17.48 32.90
CA ASP A 586 -4.07 -16.10 33.36
C ASP A 586 -4.43 -15.08 32.24
N LEU A 587 -4.50 -15.52 30.98
CA LEU A 587 -4.91 -14.69 29.84
C LEU A 587 -6.42 -14.56 29.68
N TYR A 588 -7.25 -15.39 30.33
CA TYR A 588 -8.72 -15.39 30.11
C TYR A 588 -9.41 -14.06 30.39
N GLN A 589 -8.78 -13.17 31.16
CA GLN A 589 -9.31 -11.83 31.42
C GLN A 589 -9.23 -10.91 30.19
N TRP A 590 -8.29 -11.14 29.27
CA TRP A 590 -8.06 -10.28 28.09
C TRP A 590 -8.18 -11.01 26.77
N THR A 591 -8.19 -12.34 26.78
CA THR A 591 -8.18 -13.18 25.59
C THR A 591 -9.30 -14.21 25.69
N PRO A 592 -10.12 -14.41 24.62
CA PRO A 592 -11.14 -15.46 24.61
C PRO A 592 -10.53 -16.84 24.84
N LYS A 593 -11.27 -17.72 25.53
CA LYS A 593 -10.75 -19.04 25.94
C LYS A 593 -10.27 -19.90 24.77
N ASP A 594 -11.02 -19.92 23.67
CA ASP A 594 -10.68 -20.61 22.44
C ASP A 594 -9.34 -20.13 21.85
N GLN A 595 -9.02 -18.84 21.97
CA GLN A 595 -7.76 -18.27 21.49
C GLN A 595 -6.58 -18.57 22.42
N VAL A 596 -6.82 -18.57 23.73
CA VAL A 596 -5.84 -19.07 24.72
C VAL A 596 -5.51 -20.54 24.45
N ASP A 597 -6.52 -21.36 24.14
CA ASP A 597 -6.32 -22.78 23.79
C ASP A 597 -5.44 -22.93 22.54
N VAL A 598 -5.62 -22.07 21.52
CA VAL A 598 -4.78 -22.07 20.30
C VAL A 598 -3.33 -21.69 20.65
N ILE A 599 -3.12 -20.62 21.41
CA ILE A 599 -1.78 -20.19 21.82
C ILE A 599 -1.08 -21.27 22.65
N SER A 600 -1.79 -21.88 23.60
CA SER A 600 -1.21 -22.93 24.47
C SER A 600 -0.81 -24.20 23.71
N ARG A 601 -1.39 -24.44 22.53
CA ARG A 601 -0.98 -25.54 21.64
C ARG A 601 0.23 -25.18 20.78
N SER A 602 0.41 -23.89 20.46
CA SER A 602 1.48 -23.39 19.60
C SER A 602 2.76 -23.06 20.36
N TYR A 603 2.66 -22.62 21.62
CA TYR A 603 3.79 -22.22 22.46
C TYR A 603 3.93 -23.14 23.67
N GLN A 604 5.17 -23.47 24.05
CA GLN A 604 5.44 -24.34 25.20
C GLN A 604 5.22 -23.61 26.53
N SER A 605 5.61 -22.34 26.59
CA SER A 605 5.47 -21.46 27.76
C SER A 605 4.80 -20.13 27.37
N ILE A 606 4.15 -19.51 28.34
CA ILE A 606 3.61 -18.14 28.19
C ILE A 606 4.72 -17.11 27.92
N GLU A 607 5.94 -17.40 28.37
CA GLU A 607 7.13 -16.57 28.12
C GLU A 607 7.68 -16.70 26.70
N ASP A 608 7.20 -17.66 25.90
CA ASP A 608 7.63 -17.83 24.52
C ASP A 608 6.72 -17.12 23.52
N VAL A 609 5.56 -16.60 23.96
CA VAL A 609 4.57 -16.00 23.08
C VAL A 609 5.13 -14.71 22.46
N ASP A 610 5.22 -14.70 21.13
CA ASP A 610 5.66 -13.53 20.37
C ASP A 610 4.70 -12.35 20.57
N LEU A 611 5.23 -11.12 20.62
CA LEU A 611 4.44 -9.89 20.85
C LEU A 611 3.24 -9.78 19.90
N LEU A 612 3.46 -9.95 18.59
CA LEU A 612 2.41 -9.81 17.58
C LEU A 612 1.31 -10.87 17.77
N ALA A 613 1.69 -12.14 18.03
CA ALA A 613 0.74 -13.23 18.25
C ALA A 613 -0.12 -12.98 19.51
N GLY A 614 0.49 -12.47 20.58
CA GLY A 614 -0.25 -12.13 21.80
C GLY A 614 -1.20 -10.95 21.62
N ILE A 615 -0.75 -9.89 20.93
CA ILE A 615 -1.58 -8.70 20.65
C ILE A 615 -2.79 -9.03 19.77
N MET A 616 -2.61 -9.86 18.74
CA MET A 616 -3.69 -10.16 17.79
C MET A 616 -4.90 -10.80 18.46
N VAL A 617 -4.70 -11.61 19.51
CA VAL A 617 -5.79 -12.31 20.22
C VAL A 617 -6.40 -11.53 21.39
N GLU A 618 -5.88 -10.33 21.70
CA GLU A 618 -6.45 -9.53 22.78
C GLU A 618 -7.83 -9.00 22.39
N GLN A 619 -8.76 -9.04 23.35
CA GLN A 619 -10.06 -8.41 23.20
C GLN A 619 -9.90 -6.89 23.16
N PRO A 620 -10.65 -6.20 22.28
CA PRO A 620 -10.65 -4.75 22.22
C PRO A 620 -11.03 -4.08 23.55
N LEU A 621 -10.40 -2.94 23.83
CA LEU A 621 -10.81 -2.06 24.94
C LEU A 621 -12.16 -1.39 24.63
N PRO A 622 -12.96 -1.01 25.66
CA PRO A 622 -14.20 -0.29 25.44
C PRO A 622 -13.99 1.01 24.64
N GLY A 623 -14.67 1.12 23.49
CA GLY A 623 -14.55 2.27 22.59
C GLY A 623 -13.30 2.27 21.70
N ALA A 624 -12.51 1.20 21.69
CA ALA A 624 -11.38 0.99 20.80
C ALA A 624 -11.57 -0.32 20.02
N ILE A 625 -10.82 -0.49 18.92
CA ILE A 625 -10.79 -1.75 18.15
C ILE A 625 -9.54 -2.58 18.45
N VAL A 626 -8.69 -2.11 19.37
CA VAL A 626 -7.44 -2.78 19.75
C VAL A 626 -7.43 -3.18 21.22
N GLY A 627 -6.66 -4.22 21.53
CA GLY A 627 -6.40 -4.69 22.89
C GLY A 627 -5.51 -3.77 23.72
N PRO A 628 -5.44 -3.99 25.05
CA PRO A 628 -4.71 -3.12 25.97
C PRO A 628 -3.20 -3.02 25.72
N THR A 629 -2.54 -4.10 25.30
CA THR A 629 -1.09 -4.09 25.08
C THR A 629 -0.74 -3.28 23.83
N LEU A 630 -1.50 -3.46 22.73
CA LEU A 630 -1.32 -2.66 21.52
C LEU A 630 -1.66 -1.19 21.77
N ALA A 631 -2.76 -0.91 22.47
CA ALA A 631 -3.14 0.46 22.82
C ALA A 631 -2.03 1.18 23.61
N CYS A 632 -1.44 0.51 24.59
CA CYS A 632 -0.31 1.03 25.36
C CYS A 632 0.90 1.38 24.48
N ILE A 633 1.33 0.47 23.59
CA ILE A 633 2.47 0.69 22.68
C ILE A 633 2.18 1.86 21.72
N MET A 634 0.97 1.91 21.15
CA MET A 634 0.58 2.98 20.23
C MET A 634 0.49 4.34 20.92
N ILE A 635 -0.09 4.40 22.13
CA ILE A 635 -0.18 5.63 22.91
C ILE A 635 1.21 6.17 23.28
N ASP A 636 2.13 5.32 23.71
CA ASP A 636 3.51 5.74 24.02
C ASP A 636 4.17 6.38 22.77
N GLN A 637 4.04 5.75 21.60
CA GLN A 637 4.62 6.30 20.37
C GLN A 637 3.94 7.61 19.93
N LEU A 638 2.62 7.71 20.01
CA LEU A 638 1.87 8.93 19.66
C LEU A 638 2.26 10.11 20.59
N ILE A 639 2.46 9.85 21.88
CA ILE A 639 2.94 10.86 22.83
C ILE A 639 4.36 11.28 22.48
N ARG A 640 5.25 10.32 22.17
CA ARG A 640 6.63 10.63 21.77
C ARG A 640 6.67 11.53 20.55
N TRP A 641 5.97 11.16 19.46
CA TRP A 641 5.93 11.99 18.26
C TRP A 641 5.44 13.41 18.53
N ARG A 642 4.36 13.55 19.29
CA ARG A 642 3.78 14.86 19.60
C ARG A 642 4.70 15.71 20.48
N ARG A 643 5.21 15.15 21.58
CA ARG A 643 5.96 15.91 22.61
C ARG A 643 7.44 16.09 22.27
N SER A 644 8.03 15.25 21.42
CA SER A 644 9.41 15.43 20.96
C SER A 644 9.53 16.24 19.66
N ASP A 645 8.41 16.58 19.02
CA ASP A 645 8.40 17.40 17.82
C ASP A 645 8.28 18.89 18.19
N ARG A 646 9.40 19.60 18.04
CA ARG A 646 9.44 21.06 18.22
C ARG A 646 8.54 21.80 17.22
N PHE A 647 8.25 21.17 16.09
CA PHE A 647 7.40 21.70 15.01
C PHE A 647 6.00 21.08 15.00
N TRP A 648 5.58 20.40 16.08
CA TRP A 648 4.21 19.95 16.24
C TRP A 648 3.24 21.11 16.01
N TYR A 649 2.24 20.92 15.15
CA TYR A 649 1.43 22.03 14.62
C TYR A 649 0.65 22.82 15.68
N GLU A 650 0.37 22.24 16.86
CA GLU A 650 -0.34 22.93 17.95
C GLU A 650 0.57 23.75 18.86
N ASN A 651 1.89 23.65 18.68
CA ASN A 651 2.88 24.26 19.57
C ASN A 651 3.15 25.73 19.20
N SER A 652 3.37 26.59 20.19
CA SER A 652 3.63 28.03 20.02
C SER A 652 5.11 28.41 20.13
N ILE A 653 5.99 27.48 20.51
CA ILE A 653 7.37 27.80 20.95
C ILE A 653 8.35 28.18 19.83
N HIS A 654 8.04 27.92 18.56
CA HIS A 654 8.97 28.17 17.45
C HIS A 654 8.56 29.39 16.61
N PRO A 655 9.53 30.10 15.98
CA PRO A 655 9.23 31.33 15.23
C PRO A 655 8.27 31.18 14.03
N GLY A 656 8.01 29.96 13.60
CA GLY A 656 7.08 29.62 12.51
C GLY A 656 5.79 28.96 13.01
N ALA A 657 5.51 29.01 14.31
CA ALA A 657 4.29 28.44 14.88
C ALA A 657 3.06 29.13 14.29
N PHE A 658 1.99 28.37 14.11
CA PHE A 658 0.71 28.91 13.67
C PHE A 658 0.17 29.89 14.72
N THR A 659 -0.54 30.93 14.30
CA THR A 659 -1.33 31.72 15.25
C THR A 659 -2.53 30.92 15.72
N GLN A 660 -3.17 31.36 16.81
CA GLN A 660 -4.38 30.70 17.31
C GLN A 660 -5.51 30.66 16.26
N GLU A 661 -5.65 31.72 15.46
CA GLU A 661 -6.63 31.78 14.38
C GLU A 661 -6.29 30.80 13.26
N GLN A 662 -5.01 30.67 12.89
CA GLN A 662 -4.56 29.70 11.88
C GLN A 662 -4.76 28.27 12.37
N LEU A 663 -4.47 28.00 13.65
CA LEU A 663 -4.69 26.70 14.27
C LEU A 663 -6.18 26.33 14.29
N TYR A 664 -7.05 27.29 14.54
CA TYR A 664 -8.50 27.10 14.46
C TYR A 664 -8.96 26.71 13.05
N GLU A 665 -8.40 27.31 12.00
CA GLU A 665 -8.70 26.90 10.62
C GLU A 665 -8.13 25.51 10.28
N ILE A 666 -6.93 25.18 10.77
CA ILE A 666 -6.32 23.84 10.57
C ILE A 666 -7.19 22.75 11.20
N ARG A 667 -7.72 22.98 12.41
CA ARG A 667 -8.58 22.03 13.14
C ARG A 667 -9.95 21.78 12.48
N LYS A 668 -10.31 22.52 11.43
CA LYS A 668 -11.51 22.25 10.62
C LYS A 668 -11.25 21.25 9.50
N MET A 669 -9.97 20.96 9.20
CA MET A 669 -9.62 20.04 8.13
C MET A 669 -10.08 18.64 8.50
N THR A 670 -10.66 17.95 7.52
CA THR A 670 -11.06 16.55 7.64
C THR A 670 -10.50 15.72 6.48
N VAL A 671 -10.37 14.40 6.66
CA VAL A 671 -10.02 13.51 5.55
C VAL A 671 -11.09 13.57 4.45
N ALA A 672 -12.35 13.77 4.82
CA ALA A 672 -13.45 14.02 3.90
C ALA A 672 -13.20 15.26 3.03
N ARG A 673 -12.79 16.37 3.65
CA ARG A 673 -12.45 17.60 2.93
C ARG A 673 -11.24 17.42 2.00
N LEU A 674 -10.20 16.73 2.48
CA LEU A 674 -9.01 16.41 1.67
C LEU A 674 -9.39 15.62 0.41
N ILE A 675 -10.24 14.60 0.55
CA ILE A 675 -10.69 13.76 -0.57
C ILE A 675 -11.65 14.53 -1.49
N CYS A 676 -12.52 15.40 -0.96
CA CYS A 676 -13.36 16.29 -1.79
C CYS A 676 -12.53 17.20 -2.69
N ASP A 677 -11.45 17.78 -2.16
CA ASP A 677 -10.65 18.77 -2.89
C ASP A 677 -9.67 18.13 -3.88
N HIS A 678 -9.21 16.91 -3.57
CA HIS A 678 -8.08 16.29 -4.27
C HIS A 678 -8.35 14.89 -4.84
N GLY A 679 -9.45 14.27 -4.45
CA GLY A 679 -9.90 12.99 -4.99
C GLY A 679 -10.41 13.11 -6.43
N ASP A 680 -10.32 12.01 -7.17
CA ASP A 680 -10.82 11.93 -8.53
C ASP A 680 -12.29 11.51 -8.55
N SER A 681 -13.12 12.27 -9.28
CA SER A 681 -14.57 12.06 -9.42
C SER A 681 -15.37 12.10 -8.10
N VAL A 682 -14.95 12.90 -7.12
CA VAL A 682 -15.65 13.05 -5.82
C VAL A 682 -16.59 14.25 -5.84
N ASP A 683 -17.87 13.98 -6.11
CA ASP A 683 -18.92 15.00 -6.06
C ASP A 683 -19.51 15.17 -4.64
N SER A 684 -19.49 14.09 -3.85
CA SER A 684 -20.00 14.06 -2.48
C SER A 684 -19.32 12.98 -1.63
N ILE A 685 -19.11 13.27 -0.35
CA ILE A 685 -18.56 12.35 0.66
C ILE A 685 -19.18 12.64 2.03
N GLN A 686 -19.25 11.64 2.91
CA GLN A 686 -19.68 11.81 4.30
C GLN A 686 -18.66 12.62 5.12
N PRO A 687 -19.08 13.40 6.13
CA PRO A 687 -18.15 14.19 6.96
C PRO A 687 -17.13 13.35 7.71
N TYR A 688 -17.57 12.21 8.27
CA TYR A 688 -16.75 11.27 9.03
C TYR A 688 -16.33 10.11 8.12
N ALA A 689 -15.33 10.34 7.26
CA ALA A 689 -14.99 9.40 6.20
C ALA A 689 -14.27 8.11 6.67
N PHE A 690 -13.83 8.03 7.92
CA PHE A 690 -13.35 6.76 8.53
C PHE A 690 -14.48 5.86 9.04
N ILE A 691 -15.72 6.36 9.10
CA ILE A 691 -16.87 5.63 9.60
C ILE A 691 -17.85 5.40 8.44
N LEU A 692 -18.38 4.18 8.32
CA LEU A 692 -19.40 3.90 7.33
C LEU A 692 -20.70 4.66 7.63
N PRO A 693 -21.43 5.09 6.58
CA PRO A 693 -22.76 5.64 6.76
C PRO A 693 -23.66 4.65 7.53
N ASN A 694 -24.15 5.06 8.71
CA ASN A 694 -24.99 4.28 9.64
C ASN A 694 -24.27 3.29 10.59
N TYR A 695 -22.95 3.37 10.74
CA TYR A 695 -22.24 2.55 11.74
C TYR A 695 -22.63 2.95 13.17
N ARG A 696 -23.00 1.96 14.00
CA ARG A 696 -23.42 2.13 15.40
C ARG A 696 -22.36 1.51 16.31
N LEU A 697 -21.62 2.33 17.06
CA LEU A 697 -20.69 1.87 18.08
C LEU A 697 -21.48 1.43 19.32
N PHE A 698 -21.26 0.19 19.79
CA PHE A 698 -21.84 -0.34 21.03
C PHE A 698 -20.73 -0.65 22.04
N ASP A 699 -20.97 -0.45 23.32
CA ASP A 699 -20.06 -0.93 24.37
C ASP A 699 -20.22 -2.43 24.61
N ASN A 700 -19.31 -2.98 25.43
CA ASN A 700 -19.27 -4.39 25.83
C ASN A 700 -20.49 -4.82 26.67
N GLN A 701 -21.45 -3.92 26.93
CA GLN A 701 -22.71 -4.17 27.62
C GLN A 701 -23.92 -4.00 26.67
N GLY A 702 -23.69 -3.82 25.37
CA GLY A 702 -24.71 -3.65 24.33
C GLY A 702 -25.34 -2.26 24.31
N LYS A 703 -24.77 -1.27 24.99
CA LYS A 703 -25.26 0.11 24.99
C LYS A 703 -24.59 0.89 23.85
N LEU A 704 -25.41 1.56 23.05
CA LEU A 704 -24.95 2.43 21.97
C LEU A 704 -24.06 3.55 22.53
N LEU A 705 -22.78 3.54 22.19
CA LEU A 705 -21.76 4.51 22.61
C LEU A 705 -21.81 5.80 21.78
N ASN A 706 -22.21 5.72 20.51
CA ASN A 706 -22.41 6.88 19.66
C ASN A 706 -23.74 6.75 18.91
N GLU A 707 -24.75 7.52 19.32
CA GLU A 707 -25.87 7.89 18.46
C GLU A 707 -25.49 9.17 17.70
N LEU A 708 -24.42 9.12 16.90
CA LEU A 708 -24.20 10.13 15.88
C LEU A 708 -25.28 9.88 14.82
N ARG A 709 -26.45 10.50 15.04
CA ARG A 709 -27.42 10.73 13.97
C ARG A 709 -26.64 11.43 12.86
N MET A 710 -26.38 10.72 11.77
CA MET A 710 -26.01 11.36 10.52
C MET A 710 -27.15 12.29 10.13
N MET A 711 -27.06 13.56 10.53
CA MET A 711 -27.64 14.61 9.72
C MET A 711 -26.83 14.61 8.44
N ASP A 712 -27.53 14.37 7.35
CA ASP A 712 -27.06 14.26 5.98
C ASP A 712 -26.32 15.54 5.57
N HIS A 713 -25.03 15.60 5.86
CA HIS A 713 -24.13 16.63 5.36
C HIS A 713 -23.12 15.96 4.45
N THR A 714 -23.58 15.44 3.32
CA THR A 714 -22.67 15.14 2.22
C THR A 714 -21.97 16.44 1.81
N LEU A 715 -20.64 16.49 1.94
CA LEU A 715 -19.85 17.63 1.45
C LEU A 715 -19.88 17.59 -0.08
N ARG A 716 -20.75 18.41 -0.70
CA ARG A 716 -20.85 18.52 -2.16
C ARG A 716 -19.99 19.63 -2.72
N THR A 717 -19.25 19.34 -3.79
CA THR A 717 -18.56 20.35 -4.60
C THR A 717 -19.57 21.11 -5.46
N GLY A 718 -20.26 22.07 -4.86
CA GLY A 718 -21.09 23.06 -5.55
C GLY A 718 -22.33 22.50 -6.27
N ALA A 719 -23.42 22.27 -5.54
CA ALA A 719 -24.73 22.04 -6.15
C ALA A 719 -25.89 22.51 -5.25
N LEU A 720 -26.06 23.83 -5.14
CA LEU A 720 -27.40 24.40 -5.04
C LEU A 720 -28.01 24.42 -6.45
N ARG A 721 -28.74 23.37 -6.83
CA ARG A 721 -29.89 23.49 -7.76
C ARG A 721 -30.74 22.21 -7.88
N ASN A 722 -32.00 22.40 -7.49
CA ASN A 722 -33.25 21.84 -8.02
C ASN A 722 -33.70 20.43 -7.60
N ASN A 723 -34.57 20.44 -6.57
CA ASN A 723 -35.81 19.69 -6.37
C ASN A 723 -35.87 18.29 -5.72
N ASP A 724 -34.76 17.60 -5.45
CA ASP A 724 -34.79 16.44 -4.52
C ASP A 724 -33.98 16.79 -3.28
N THR A 725 -34.67 17.41 -2.35
CA THR A 725 -34.14 18.01 -1.13
C THR A 725 -34.53 17.13 0.06
N MET A 726 -33.73 17.09 1.13
CA MET A 726 -34.09 16.45 2.41
C MET A 726 -35.47 16.93 2.90
N GLU A 727 -35.83 18.13 2.49
CA GLU A 727 -37.07 18.84 2.68
C GLU A 727 -38.26 18.13 2.01
N GLY A 728 -38.09 17.57 0.81
CA GLY A 728 -39.09 16.73 0.14
C GLY A 728 -39.34 15.40 0.87
N VAL A 729 -38.28 14.79 1.40
CA VAL A 729 -38.36 13.57 2.24
C VAL A 729 -39.03 13.90 3.58
N THR A 730 -38.62 14.99 4.23
CA THR A 730 -39.17 15.47 5.50
C THR A 730 -40.66 15.79 5.37
N GLN A 731 -41.07 16.51 4.32
CA GLN A 731 -42.50 16.75 4.05
C GLN A 731 -43.26 15.47 3.70
N GLY A 732 -42.63 14.52 3.01
CA GLY A 732 -43.17 13.19 2.73
C GLY A 732 -43.46 12.39 3.99
N SER A 733 -42.50 12.32 4.92
CA SER A 733 -42.61 11.55 6.18
C SER A 733 -43.72 12.05 7.12
N PHE A 734 -44.10 13.33 7.06
CA PHE A 734 -45.23 13.86 7.85
C PHE A 734 -46.59 13.73 7.16
N ARG A 735 -46.61 13.45 5.85
CA ARG A 735 -47.85 13.33 5.06
C ARG A 735 -48.18 11.89 4.71
N GLN A 736 -47.20 11.00 4.70
CA GLN A 736 -47.41 9.58 4.49
C GLN A 736 -47.95 8.92 5.76
N PRO A 737 -49.04 8.13 5.66
CA PRO A 737 -49.44 7.29 6.76
C PRO A 737 -48.35 6.26 7.07
N CYS A 738 -48.14 5.96 8.34
CA CYS A 738 -47.37 4.78 8.72
C CYS A 738 -48.06 3.53 8.15
N ALA A 739 -47.29 2.46 7.94
CA ALA A 739 -47.85 1.15 7.63
C ALA A 739 -48.93 0.81 8.69
N ASP A 740 -49.98 0.12 8.25
CA ASP A 740 -50.99 -0.39 9.18
C ASP A 740 -50.30 -1.28 10.22
N ASN A 741 -50.84 -1.33 11.44
CA ASN A 741 -50.36 -2.25 12.46
C ASN A 741 -50.85 -3.67 12.12
N ASP A 742 -50.31 -4.23 11.05
CA ASP A 742 -50.41 -5.65 10.74
C ASP A 742 -49.25 -6.39 11.43
N TYR A 743 -49.49 -7.65 11.80
CA TYR A 743 -48.54 -8.48 12.56
C TYR A 743 -47.32 -8.91 11.71
N LEU A 744 -47.10 -8.23 10.59
CA LEU A 744 -46.09 -8.53 9.58
C LEU A 744 -45.18 -7.32 9.43
N VAL A 745 -43.90 -7.57 9.29
CA VAL A 745 -42.97 -6.50 8.92
C VAL A 745 -43.12 -6.25 7.42
N ASP A 746 -43.29 -4.99 7.04
CA ASP A 746 -43.38 -4.58 5.63
C ASP A 746 -42.23 -5.22 4.83
N PRO A 747 -42.46 -5.90 3.70
CA PRO A 747 -41.41 -6.62 2.97
C PRO A 747 -40.23 -5.75 2.53
N GLU A 748 -40.44 -4.45 2.27
CA GLU A 748 -39.33 -3.54 1.96
C GLU A 748 -38.44 -3.30 3.19
N VAL A 749 -38.98 -3.35 4.40
CA VAL A 749 -38.23 -3.28 5.67
C VAL A 749 -37.74 -4.66 6.13
N GLY A 750 -38.53 -5.70 5.89
CA GLY A 750 -38.26 -7.06 6.32
C GLY A 750 -37.20 -7.76 5.48
N GLU A 751 -37.16 -7.48 4.17
CA GLU A 751 -36.29 -8.16 3.21
C GLU A 751 -35.30 -7.23 2.48
N ARG A 752 -35.55 -5.92 2.45
CA ARG A 752 -34.82 -4.93 1.62
C ARG A 752 -34.46 -3.64 2.34
N ILE A 753 -34.31 -3.67 3.67
CA ILE A 753 -34.08 -2.44 4.46
C ILE A 753 -32.82 -1.65 4.04
N LEU A 754 -31.86 -2.32 3.38
CA LEU A 754 -30.65 -1.72 2.79
C LEU A 754 -30.70 -1.61 1.25
N GLY A 755 -31.89 -1.78 0.64
CA GLY A 755 -32.12 -1.65 -0.79
C GLY A 755 -31.38 -2.69 -1.65
N PRO A 756 -30.92 -2.34 -2.87
CA PRO A 756 -30.29 -3.29 -3.80
C PRO A 756 -28.94 -3.86 -3.35
N LEU A 757 -28.40 -3.40 -2.22
CA LEU A 757 -27.13 -3.85 -1.63
C LEU A 757 -27.26 -5.18 -0.85
N GLN A 758 -28.49 -5.65 -0.59
CA GLN A 758 -28.75 -6.80 0.27
C GLN A 758 -29.33 -7.98 -0.53
N ARG A 759 -28.73 -9.18 -0.40
CA ARG A 759 -29.43 -10.43 -0.76
C ARG A 759 -30.44 -10.73 0.35
N ALA A 760 -31.68 -11.04 -0.02
CA ALA A 760 -32.84 -11.18 0.86
C ALA A 760 -32.48 -11.74 2.26
N THR A 761 -32.71 -10.94 3.29
CA THR A 761 -32.41 -11.26 4.69
C THR A 761 -33.64 -10.94 5.51
N ASP A 762 -34.08 -11.87 6.35
CA ASP A 762 -35.25 -11.68 7.23
C ASP A 762 -34.79 -11.05 8.54
N VAL A 763 -35.05 -9.74 8.68
CA VAL A 763 -34.66 -8.95 9.86
C VAL A 763 -35.32 -9.50 11.13
N THR A 764 -36.56 -9.97 11.05
CA THR A 764 -37.31 -10.52 12.19
C THR A 764 -36.70 -11.83 12.67
N ALA A 765 -36.36 -12.72 11.73
CA ALA A 765 -35.67 -13.96 12.04
C ALA A 765 -34.28 -13.72 12.65
N SER A 766 -33.55 -12.72 12.14
CA SER A 766 -32.26 -12.31 12.69
C SER A 766 -32.40 -11.84 14.14
N ASP A 767 -33.41 -11.03 14.46
CA ASP A 767 -33.61 -10.51 15.82
C ASP A 767 -34.09 -11.57 16.80
N ILE A 768 -34.89 -12.55 16.34
CA ILE A 768 -35.21 -13.75 17.14
C ILE A 768 -33.93 -14.52 17.47
N MET A 769 -33.06 -14.76 16.48
CA MET A 769 -31.80 -15.48 16.68
C MET A 769 -30.86 -14.74 17.63
N LYS A 770 -30.67 -13.43 17.46
CA LYS A 770 -29.88 -12.60 18.40
C LYS A 770 -30.44 -12.70 19.82
N GLY A 771 -31.77 -12.67 19.96
CA GLY A 771 -32.43 -12.84 21.25
C GLY A 771 -32.09 -14.17 21.91
N ARG A 772 -32.05 -15.26 21.14
CA ARG A 772 -31.65 -16.58 21.64
C ARG A 772 -30.17 -16.64 22.00
N ASP A 773 -29.29 -16.06 21.17
CA ASP A 773 -27.84 -16.06 21.38
C ASP A 773 -27.45 -15.35 22.69
N VAL A 774 -28.14 -14.25 23.03
CA VAL A 774 -27.92 -13.53 24.30
C VAL A 774 -28.73 -14.11 25.47
N GLY A 775 -29.44 -15.23 25.25
CA GLY A 775 -30.20 -15.93 26.27
C GLY A 775 -31.43 -15.18 26.79
N LEU A 776 -32.12 -14.41 25.92
CA LEU A 776 -33.35 -13.72 26.31
C LEU A 776 -34.38 -14.73 26.83
N PRO A 777 -35.00 -14.47 28.00
CA PRO A 777 -36.08 -15.30 28.49
C PRO A 777 -37.29 -15.32 27.55
N SER A 778 -38.11 -16.37 27.64
CA SER A 778 -39.29 -16.52 26.81
C SER A 778 -40.34 -15.43 27.06
N TYR A 779 -41.23 -15.27 26.09
CA TYR A 779 -42.35 -14.34 26.15
C TYR A 779 -43.18 -14.50 27.44
N ASN A 780 -43.44 -15.74 27.88
CA ASN A 780 -44.16 -16.02 29.13
C ASN A 780 -43.43 -15.50 30.37
N ARG A 781 -42.09 -15.50 30.36
CA ARG A 781 -41.29 -14.96 31.47
C ARG A 781 -41.42 -13.43 31.56
N TYR A 782 -41.47 -12.75 30.41
CA TYR A 782 -41.69 -11.31 30.36
C TYR A 782 -43.13 -10.93 30.71
N ARG A 783 -44.13 -11.73 30.32
CA ARG A 783 -45.51 -11.56 30.81
C ARG A 783 -45.55 -11.61 32.34
N GLN A 784 -44.88 -12.60 32.94
CA GLN A 784 -44.80 -12.71 34.39
C GLN A 784 -44.11 -11.49 35.03
N HIS A 785 -43.01 -11.03 34.44
CA HIS A 785 -42.30 -9.82 34.89
C HIS A 785 -43.22 -8.59 34.87
N CYS A 786 -44.04 -8.48 33.82
CA CYS A 786 -45.02 -7.40 33.63
C CYS A 786 -46.31 -7.57 34.43
N GLY A 787 -46.41 -8.58 35.33
CA GLY A 787 -47.60 -8.84 36.11
C GLY A 787 -48.81 -9.34 35.29
N LEU A 788 -48.57 -9.76 34.04
CA LEU A 788 -49.59 -10.33 33.17
C LEU A 788 -49.76 -11.84 33.46
N PRO A 789 -50.96 -12.41 33.25
CA PRO A 789 -51.18 -13.85 33.43
C PRO A 789 -50.24 -14.67 32.52
N VAL A 790 -49.54 -15.64 33.10
CA VAL A 790 -48.70 -16.60 32.36
C VAL A 790 -49.60 -17.56 31.60
N ALA A 791 -49.34 -17.75 30.30
CA ALA A 791 -50.09 -18.71 29.49
C ALA A 791 -49.63 -20.12 29.83
N ARG A 792 -50.54 -21.04 30.17
CA ARG A 792 -50.22 -22.45 30.45
C ARG A 792 -50.45 -23.35 29.23
N SER A 793 -51.21 -22.85 28.26
CA SER A 793 -51.48 -23.45 26.97
C SER A 793 -51.55 -22.36 25.90
N PHE A 794 -51.43 -22.73 24.62
CA PHE A 794 -51.62 -21.79 23.52
C PHE A 794 -53.04 -21.17 23.53
N ASP A 795 -54.04 -21.88 24.05
CA ASP A 795 -55.41 -21.37 24.17
C ASP A 795 -55.51 -20.14 25.10
N ASP A 796 -54.63 -20.02 26.09
CA ASP A 796 -54.59 -18.86 26.99
C ASP A 796 -54.14 -17.58 26.27
N LEU A 797 -53.50 -17.70 25.09
CA LEU A 797 -53.05 -16.57 24.28
C LEU A 797 -54.16 -15.91 23.46
N TYR A 798 -55.29 -16.60 23.18
CA TYR A 798 -56.38 -16.04 22.37
C TYR A 798 -57.01 -14.76 22.95
N ARG A 799 -56.86 -14.54 24.26
CA ARG A 799 -57.32 -13.31 24.91
C ARG A 799 -56.44 -12.10 24.55
N TRP A 800 -55.18 -12.34 24.21
CA TRP A 800 -54.15 -11.31 24.04
C TRP A 800 -53.70 -11.18 22.60
N MET A 801 -53.90 -12.23 21.79
CA MET A 801 -53.47 -12.32 20.39
C MET A 801 -54.67 -12.67 19.49
N PRO A 802 -54.63 -12.34 18.19
CA PRO A 802 -55.59 -12.87 17.22
C PRO A 802 -55.53 -14.39 17.09
N LYS A 803 -56.65 -15.01 16.69
CA LYS A 803 -56.77 -16.47 16.61
C LYS A 803 -55.79 -17.07 15.59
N ASP A 804 -55.72 -16.45 14.41
CA ASP A 804 -54.81 -16.78 13.32
C ASP A 804 -53.33 -16.76 13.77
N GLN A 805 -52.94 -15.78 14.58
CA GLN A 805 -51.57 -15.68 15.08
C GLN A 805 -51.25 -16.79 16.10
N VAL A 806 -52.17 -17.09 17.02
CA VAL A 806 -52.00 -18.19 17.98
C VAL A 806 -51.93 -19.54 17.26
N ASP A 807 -52.76 -19.75 16.22
CA ASP A 807 -52.73 -20.96 15.40
C ASP A 807 -51.37 -21.14 14.73
N VAL A 808 -50.75 -20.07 14.21
CA VAL A 808 -49.39 -20.11 13.63
C VAL A 808 -48.34 -20.41 14.70
N ILE A 809 -48.39 -19.72 15.85
CA ILE A 809 -47.44 -19.93 16.95
C ILE A 809 -47.51 -21.37 17.47
N SER A 810 -48.70 -21.94 17.64
CA SER A 810 -48.88 -23.32 18.13
C SER A 810 -48.36 -24.40 17.16
N ARG A 811 -48.17 -24.06 15.88
CA ARG A 811 -47.55 -24.95 14.89
C ARG A 811 -46.03 -24.83 14.89
N SER A 812 -45.51 -23.68 15.30
CA SER A 812 -44.08 -23.35 15.28
C SER A 812 -43.37 -23.68 16.60
N TYR A 813 -44.09 -23.71 17.72
CA TYR A 813 -43.55 -24.00 19.05
C TYR A 813 -44.22 -25.23 19.66
N GLU A 814 -43.43 -26.08 20.33
CA GLU A 814 -43.93 -27.29 20.99
C GLU A 814 -44.66 -26.94 22.30
N PHE A 815 -44.08 -26.06 23.12
CA PHE A 815 -44.68 -25.57 24.36
C PHE A 815 -44.87 -24.06 24.35
N VAL A 816 -45.91 -23.58 25.05
CA VAL A 816 -46.19 -22.13 25.15
C VAL A 816 -45.09 -21.36 25.88
N ASP A 817 -44.32 -22.04 26.72
CA ASP A 817 -43.16 -21.48 27.42
C ASP A 817 -41.94 -21.28 26.52
N ASP A 818 -41.92 -21.86 25.32
CA ASP A 818 -40.81 -21.75 24.36
C ASP A 818 -40.95 -20.54 23.42
N VAL A 819 -42.11 -19.87 23.44
CA VAL A 819 -42.38 -18.74 22.53
C VAL A 819 -41.37 -17.63 22.78
N ASP A 820 -40.59 -17.29 21.76
CA ASP A 820 -39.59 -16.21 21.84
C ASP A 820 -40.27 -14.87 22.12
N LEU A 821 -39.59 -14.00 22.87
CA LEU A 821 -40.13 -12.69 23.24
C LEU A 821 -40.59 -11.89 22.02
N MET A 822 -39.76 -11.80 20.98
CA MET A 822 -40.03 -11.02 19.77
C MET A 822 -41.31 -11.49 19.06
N VAL A 823 -41.51 -12.80 18.94
CA VAL A 823 -42.71 -13.40 18.35
C VAL A 823 -43.94 -13.05 19.18
N GLY A 824 -43.83 -13.17 20.50
CA GLY A 824 -44.93 -12.88 21.41
C GLY A 824 -45.33 -11.40 21.41
N ILE A 825 -44.39 -10.46 21.42
CA ILE A 825 -44.71 -9.02 21.44
C ILE A 825 -45.26 -8.51 20.11
N LEU A 826 -44.82 -9.09 18.98
CA LEU A 826 -45.37 -8.74 17.67
C LEU A 826 -46.78 -9.26 17.51
N ALA A 827 -47.09 -10.46 18.01
CA ALA A 827 -48.42 -11.07 17.89
C ALA A 827 -49.48 -10.51 18.87
N GLU A 828 -49.09 -9.70 19.86
CA GLU A 828 -50.02 -9.11 20.83
C GLU A 828 -50.92 -8.04 20.21
N ARG A 829 -52.19 -8.04 20.61
CA ARG A 829 -53.11 -6.95 20.29
C ARG A 829 -52.67 -5.67 20.96
N ALA A 830 -52.65 -4.58 20.19
CA ALA A 830 -52.37 -3.25 20.71
C ALA A 830 -53.37 -2.86 21.82
N MET A 831 -52.87 -2.15 22.83
CA MET A 831 -53.72 -1.61 23.90
C MET A 831 -54.59 -0.44 23.39
N PRO A 832 -55.77 -0.18 24.01
CA PRO A 832 -56.59 0.97 23.64
C PRO A 832 -55.79 2.29 23.73
N GLY A 833 -55.69 3.00 22.59
CA GLY A 833 -54.95 4.27 22.50
C GLY A 833 -53.43 4.13 22.35
N ALA A 834 -52.90 2.93 22.16
CA ALA A 834 -51.49 2.66 21.87
C ALA A 834 -51.34 1.83 20.59
N ILE A 835 -50.14 1.82 20.02
CA ILE A 835 -49.78 0.97 18.87
C ILE A 835 -49.14 -0.36 19.28
N MET A 836 -48.84 -0.55 20.57
CA MET A 836 -48.12 -1.72 21.09
C MET A 836 -48.97 -2.56 22.04
N GLY A 837 -48.67 -3.85 22.09
CA GLY A 837 -49.25 -4.80 23.04
C GLY A 837 -48.82 -4.56 24.50
N PRO A 838 -49.53 -5.14 25.49
CA PRO A 838 -49.29 -4.90 26.91
C PRO A 838 -47.89 -5.34 27.38
N THR A 839 -47.32 -6.41 26.83
CA THR A 839 -45.98 -6.88 27.22
C THR A 839 -44.91 -5.93 26.72
N LEU A 840 -44.96 -5.52 25.44
CA LEU A 840 -44.01 -4.56 24.88
C LEU A 840 -44.12 -3.19 25.55
N ALA A 841 -45.34 -2.71 25.81
CA ALA A 841 -45.56 -1.45 26.49
C ALA A 841 -44.98 -1.46 27.91
N CYS A 842 -45.14 -2.55 28.65
CA CYS A 842 -44.51 -2.72 29.96
C CYS A 842 -42.99 -2.62 29.88
N ILE A 843 -42.35 -3.35 28.96
CA ILE A 843 -40.89 -3.34 28.77
C ILE A 843 -40.41 -1.92 28.43
N MET A 844 -41.07 -1.25 27.49
CA MET A 844 -40.74 0.12 27.08
C MET A 844 -40.92 1.11 28.23
N ILE A 845 -42.01 1.02 29.00
CA ILE A 845 -42.26 1.91 30.14
C ILE A 845 -41.22 1.70 31.23
N ASP A 846 -40.90 0.45 31.58
CA ASP A 846 -39.86 0.16 32.59
C ASP A 846 -38.52 0.76 32.16
N GLN A 847 -38.12 0.55 30.90
CA GLN A 847 -36.86 1.07 30.37
C GLN A 847 -36.83 2.60 30.33
N LEU A 848 -37.90 3.25 29.85
CA LEU A 848 -38.00 4.72 29.83
C LEU A 848 -37.97 5.32 31.24
N LEU A 849 -38.62 4.69 32.21
CA LEU A 849 -38.57 5.12 33.61
C LEU A 849 -37.17 4.94 34.21
N ARG A 850 -36.47 3.85 33.89
CA ARG A 850 -35.08 3.63 34.32
C ARG A 850 -34.16 4.70 33.76
N TRP A 851 -34.24 5.01 32.46
CA TRP A 851 -33.44 6.09 31.88
C TRP A 851 -33.73 7.42 32.54
N ARG A 852 -35.01 7.82 32.65
CA ARG A 852 -35.40 9.08 33.30
C ARG A 852 -34.91 9.18 34.75
N ARG A 853 -35.02 8.11 35.53
CA ARG A 853 -34.66 8.12 36.96
C ARG A 853 -33.15 8.00 37.21
N SER A 854 -32.43 7.29 36.33
CA SER A 854 -31.00 7.03 36.50
C SER A 854 -30.13 8.14 35.89
N ASP A 855 -30.69 8.91 34.97
CA ASP A 855 -30.01 10.05 34.39
C ASP A 855 -29.99 11.23 35.36
N ARG A 856 -28.83 11.44 36.00
CA ARG A 856 -28.58 12.58 36.90
C ARG A 856 -28.76 13.93 36.18
N PHE A 857 -28.59 13.97 34.86
CA PHE A 857 -28.72 15.15 34.02
C PHE A 857 -30.07 15.23 33.30
N TRP A 858 -31.03 14.36 33.63
CA TRP A 858 -32.39 14.47 33.10
C TRP A 858 -32.88 15.90 33.34
N TYR A 859 -33.34 16.57 32.28
CA TYR A 859 -33.51 18.03 32.27
C TYR A 859 -34.42 18.56 33.39
N GLU A 860 -35.36 17.77 33.90
CA GLU A 860 -36.24 18.15 35.03
C GLU A 860 -35.62 17.97 36.43
N ASN A 861 -34.45 17.34 36.53
CA ASN A 861 -33.80 17.08 37.81
C ASN A 861 -33.13 18.35 38.33
N SER A 862 -33.35 18.66 39.62
CA SER A 862 -32.78 19.82 40.31
C SER A 862 -31.51 19.49 41.12
N ILE A 863 -30.87 18.34 40.85
CA ILE A 863 -29.85 17.74 41.72
C ILE A 863 -28.43 18.22 41.37
N HIS A 864 -28.20 18.75 40.16
CA HIS A 864 -26.87 19.19 39.73
C HIS A 864 -26.74 20.73 39.72
N PRO A 865 -25.52 21.29 39.91
CA PRO A 865 -25.33 22.74 39.97
C PRO A 865 -25.74 23.49 38.70
N GLY A 866 -25.83 22.79 37.56
CA GLY A 866 -26.29 23.32 36.28
C GLY A 866 -27.77 23.03 35.96
N SER A 867 -28.58 22.63 36.94
CA SER A 867 -30.00 22.32 36.72
C SER A 867 -30.77 23.56 36.28
N PHE A 868 -31.73 23.39 35.36
CA PHE A 868 -32.57 24.47 34.87
C PHE A 868 -33.46 25.03 35.99
N THR A 869 -33.60 26.36 36.02
CA THR A 869 -34.57 27.05 36.87
C THR A 869 -36.00 26.72 36.45
N PRO A 870 -37.01 26.89 37.35
CA PRO A 870 -38.41 26.67 36.99
C PRO A 870 -38.87 27.46 35.76
N ASP A 871 -38.37 28.70 35.59
CA ASP A 871 -38.67 29.53 34.43
C ASP A 871 -38.02 28.99 33.14
N GLN A 872 -36.77 28.52 33.22
CA GLN A 872 -36.11 27.85 32.10
C GLN A 872 -36.82 26.54 31.73
N LEU A 873 -37.24 25.75 32.71
CA LEU A 873 -38.05 24.54 32.48
C LEU A 873 -39.40 24.87 31.82
N TYR A 874 -40.02 25.98 32.21
CA TYR A 874 -41.24 26.45 31.57
C TYR A 874 -41.02 26.78 30.09
N GLU A 875 -39.91 27.43 29.74
CA GLU A 875 -39.56 27.70 28.34
C GLU A 875 -39.23 26.42 27.57
N ILE A 876 -38.46 25.49 28.15
CA ILE A 876 -38.12 24.20 27.53
C ILE A 876 -39.39 23.39 27.24
N ARG A 877 -40.38 23.40 28.15
CA ARG A 877 -41.66 22.68 27.97
C ARG A 877 -42.53 23.24 26.85
N LYS A 878 -42.26 24.45 26.35
CA LYS A 878 -42.95 25.00 25.17
C LYS A 878 -42.37 24.45 23.86
N MET A 879 -41.22 23.78 23.90
CA MET A 879 -40.62 23.18 22.72
C MET A 879 -41.34 21.89 22.36
N THR A 880 -41.76 21.78 21.11
CA THR A 880 -42.35 20.56 20.53
C THR A 880 -41.56 20.19 19.29
N MET A 881 -41.64 18.94 18.86
CA MET A 881 -41.00 18.52 17.60
C MET A 881 -41.52 19.37 16.43
N ALA A 882 -42.83 19.66 16.38
CA ALA A 882 -43.44 20.52 15.37
C ALA A 882 -42.84 21.94 15.40
N ARG A 883 -42.61 22.50 16.59
CA ARG A 883 -42.00 23.82 16.75
C ARG A 883 -40.54 23.84 16.34
N MET A 884 -39.74 22.84 16.70
CA MET A 884 -38.34 22.75 16.25
C MET A 884 -38.27 22.68 14.72
N ILE A 885 -39.15 21.92 14.08
CA ILE A 885 -39.19 21.82 12.62
C ILE A 885 -39.61 23.15 11.99
N CYS A 886 -40.61 23.85 12.54
CA CYS A 886 -41.02 25.16 12.02
C CYS A 886 -39.94 26.25 12.22
N GLU A 887 -39.23 26.25 13.35
CA GLU A 887 -38.24 27.28 13.67
C GLU A 887 -36.91 27.10 12.94
N HIS A 888 -36.58 25.86 12.55
CA HIS A 888 -35.28 25.51 11.94
C HIS A 888 -35.40 24.91 10.52
N GLY A 889 -36.60 24.71 10.00
CA GLY A 889 -36.83 24.23 8.64
C GLY A 889 -36.86 25.38 7.64
N ASP A 890 -35.85 25.46 6.78
CA ASP A 890 -35.63 26.56 5.83
C ASP A 890 -36.78 26.79 4.82
N SER A 891 -37.75 25.86 4.70
CA SER A 891 -38.91 25.95 3.79
C SER A 891 -40.17 25.25 4.34
N VAL A 892 -40.35 25.24 5.66
CA VAL A 892 -41.52 24.63 6.32
C VAL A 892 -42.50 25.71 6.77
N ASP A 893 -43.50 26.01 5.92
CA ASP A 893 -44.50 27.06 6.20
C ASP A 893 -45.48 26.69 7.32
N SER A 894 -45.74 25.39 7.51
CA SER A 894 -46.65 24.88 8.54
C SER A 894 -46.39 23.41 8.86
N VAL A 895 -46.43 23.05 10.14
CA VAL A 895 -46.42 21.67 10.65
C VAL A 895 -47.61 21.47 11.58
N GLN A 896 -48.22 20.29 11.56
CA GLN A 896 -49.27 19.94 12.52
C GLN A 896 -48.72 19.95 13.97
N PRO A 897 -49.47 20.45 14.97
CA PRO A 897 -48.95 20.61 16.33
C PRO A 897 -48.43 19.32 16.98
N TYR A 898 -49.01 18.18 16.61
CA TYR A 898 -48.60 16.85 17.08
C TYR A 898 -47.91 16.11 15.94
N ALA A 899 -46.59 16.29 15.81
CA ALA A 899 -45.78 15.75 14.70
C ALA A 899 -45.90 14.23 14.46
N PHE A 900 -46.37 13.48 15.46
CA PHE A 900 -46.55 12.03 15.41
C PHE A 900 -48.00 11.56 15.18
N LEU A 901 -48.95 12.47 14.94
CA LEU A 901 -50.35 12.17 14.62
C LEU A 901 -50.67 12.73 13.24
N LEU A 902 -51.31 11.96 12.36
CA LEU A 902 -51.69 12.43 11.02
C LEU A 902 -52.85 13.44 11.11
N SER A 903 -52.81 14.46 10.25
CA SER A 903 -53.79 15.57 10.19
C SER A 903 -55.26 15.17 9.94
N ASN A 904 -55.54 13.90 9.68
CA ASN A 904 -56.89 13.35 9.46
C ASN A 904 -57.50 12.60 10.66
N TYR A 905 -56.89 12.68 11.85
CA TYR A 905 -57.60 12.31 13.09
C TYR A 905 -58.49 13.48 13.52
N GLY A 906 -59.73 13.47 13.04
CA GLY A 906 -60.84 14.28 13.56
C GLY A 906 -61.31 13.79 14.94
#